data_AF-A0A409W9Y0-F1
#
_entry.id   AF-A0A409W9Y0-F1
#
_cell.length_a   1.000
_cell.length_b   1.000
_cell.length_c   1.000
_cell.angle_alpha   90.00
_cell.angle_beta   90.00
_cell.angle_gamma   90.00
#
_symmetry.space_group_name_H-M   'P 1'
#
loop_
_entity.id
_entity.type
_entity.pdbx_description
1 polymer ?
#
loop_
_entity_poly.entity_id
_entity_poly.type
_entity_poly.pdbx_seq_one_letter_code
_entity_poly.pdbx_strand_id
1 'polypeptide(L)'
;MFSGQDKEGLRPLYTQVATDAMHYSKDEYDRPKCHPETCKAIIEEIIDWAENDNINNPFMWVNGPVGSGKSTIARTIAELLANDPKYTGLFAASFFFRRTAPGRNNPSRLVATIAYQLTKNVPKLKRRIAVALTKEPFIFTLSYEEQMAKLVAGPLMDANNRSRMSLLPNFEALLDLIAGLLLQLIYHPSIVEYGNERHRRLVIIDGLDECGGVEDQIKVLQIFVKAVKTVNFPLFFLIASRRELGIQMFFNEDRMNLISRRLALDNEQYRRDEDIESFLISEFRNIKTNHPSASSIHHDWPGQPKIKLLIQKASGQFLYANTVMTFIKSPKARPMAQLELILGQGHSTKHTPFTAMDELYIRIFESAFGSDSSDICARALEILSFLILRGNGSILEIGDVEHYFNYEEGDVQICLNDLHSIINVPLPGGSIIEQPPSSALHIYHTSLRDFLLDKKRAKRFFIDAVHCHISLAKRCIDHISCSFNPKLRTENSAIQFLQDHVAFDAVFDSVNQPPMIDLPAIVKWAEGNETFQFFWLYGSVSTERSIVARSVTQMLQSRGVIAATFSFSKSDPTRKDASQLIATIAYQFCRVIPAVKSAVAAWIANDPCIFSRSLPAQLEALVIHPLSAAIQSAALADEESTPSHLVVLDSLDECEHKDLVLELLSVMVQGAKLPYIKFLIVSGREIDIQNTFNEAIVGPCSERFSLDDQIYRNLKNQAQEVLYQRVLDTVRQYSALNAIYDPGHLDGQRYTHGTQTQVLERILGWAGGRDMQYPIFWMYGPPGSGKSTIMAQVAATLIEQDKLAASHFFSRIDFGTAFVPTICYQLARNITAFRAPLAAAIEKDPAVFSKSVRAQFEALIAKPLVQLSDKGSLLGKIIMIDAVDECGNSEAQLEILSIIVSACQSPDFPLSFLVSGRPEYALMSFFNREAANSITLHYNLNTDAQEVDRDIEMYLRSRFEDIRQNHPAISSSLTNWPSDSVIELLVRKASGQFIYASSVMKFIENARQNPVDQLDRILGLKSQGNEAPLASLDALYSHLLLSVHDWESVAPVFKFLLRNFQAPKPSTLSDAATSLNLELEEMQAILSDLHSIMYVPPANQPDEEIRLYHASFADFLRDQSRAGPFYIDMED
;
A
#
# COMPACT_ATOMS: atom_id res chain seq x y z
N MET A 1 -19.73 36.67 -31.05
CA MET A 1 -18.33 36.99 -30.66
C MET A 1 -18.35 37.41 -29.20
N PHE A 2 -17.57 36.75 -28.33
CA PHE A 2 -17.58 36.95 -26.87
C PHE A 2 -16.32 37.70 -26.38
N SER A 3 -16.45 38.40 -25.25
CA SER A 3 -15.42 39.28 -24.65
C SER A 3 -14.22 38.51 -24.05
N GLY A 4 -13.04 39.15 -23.98
CA GLY A 4 -11.80 38.55 -23.45
C GLY A 4 -11.87 38.12 -21.98
N GLN A 5 -12.73 38.76 -21.17
CA GLN A 5 -12.87 38.47 -19.74
C GLN A 5 -13.50 37.09 -19.44
N ASP A 6 -14.40 36.60 -20.30
CA ASP A 6 -15.04 35.27 -20.10
C ASP A 6 -14.07 34.09 -20.34
N LYS A 7 -12.98 34.31 -21.11
CA LYS A 7 -11.94 33.30 -21.33
C LYS A 7 -10.94 33.24 -20.16
N GLU A 8 -10.62 34.36 -19.55
CA GLU A 8 -9.73 34.42 -18.38
C GLU A 8 -10.39 33.79 -17.13
N GLY A 9 -11.68 34.05 -16.90
CA GLY A 9 -12.39 33.54 -15.71
C GLY A 9 -12.59 32.01 -15.65
N LEU A 10 -12.49 31.30 -16.79
CA LEU A 10 -12.59 29.83 -16.86
C LEU A 10 -11.22 29.13 -16.88
N ARG A 11 -10.11 29.87 -16.97
CA ARG A 11 -8.76 29.29 -17.04
C ARG A 11 -8.44 28.32 -15.88
N PRO A 12 -8.80 28.60 -14.62
CA PRO A 12 -8.55 27.68 -13.51
C PRO A 12 -9.31 26.35 -13.65
N LEU A 13 -10.48 26.37 -14.32
CA LEU A 13 -11.26 25.16 -14.57
C LEU A 13 -10.57 24.26 -15.61
N TYR A 14 -10.01 24.82 -16.68
CA TYR A 14 -9.37 24.03 -17.74
C TYR A 14 -8.18 23.22 -17.25
N THR A 15 -7.39 23.75 -16.31
CA THR A 15 -6.26 23.03 -15.71
C THR A 15 -6.68 21.87 -14.80
N GLN A 16 -7.96 21.78 -14.43
CA GLN A 16 -8.53 20.81 -13.49
C GLN A 16 -9.44 19.78 -14.16
N VAL A 17 -9.57 19.80 -15.49
CA VAL A 17 -10.45 18.88 -16.25
C VAL A 17 -9.66 17.64 -16.71
N ALA A 18 -10.29 16.47 -16.62
CA ALA A 18 -9.84 15.23 -17.27
C ALA A 18 -10.50 15.13 -18.66
N THR A 19 -9.84 15.63 -19.70
CA THR A 19 -10.39 15.66 -21.07
C THR A 19 -10.52 14.27 -21.69
N ASP A 20 -9.68 13.34 -21.24
CA ASP A 20 -9.66 11.91 -21.56
C ASP A 20 -10.77 11.11 -20.87
N ALA A 21 -11.47 11.69 -19.89
CA ALA A 21 -12.61 11.07 -19.22
C ALA A 21 -13.96 11.27 -19.95
N MET A 22 -13.98 12.04 -21.04
CA MET A 22 -15.19 12.40 -21.80
C MET A 22 -15.45 11.37 -22.91
N HIS A 23 -16.72 11.15 -23.27
CA HIS A 23 -17.10 10.16 -24.30
C HIS A 23 -16.47 10.43 -25.69
N TYR A 24 -16.24 11.70 -26.04
CA TYR A 24 -15.60 12.11 -27.32
C TYR A 24 -14.08 12.26 -27.20
N SER A 25 -13.47 11.83 -26.09
CA SER A 25 -12.02 11.82 -25.98
C SER A 25 -11.41 10.81 -26.96
N LYS A 26 -10.16 11.03 -27.36
CA LYS A 26 -9.44 10.13 -28.26
C LYS A 26 -9.38 8.70 -27.72
N ASP A 27 -9.19 8.56 -26.41
CA ASP A 27 -9.08 7.28 -25.71
C ASP A 27 -10.41 6.52 -25.58
N GLU A 28 -11.54 7.24 -25.56
CA GLU A 28 -12.87 6.63 -25.46
C GLU A 28 -13.59 6.51 -26.82
N TYR A 29 -13.30 7.38 -27.79
CA TYR A 29 -13.94 7.39 -29.10
C TYR A 29 -13.62 6.12 -29.91
N ASP A 30 -12.38 5.62 -29.83
CA ASP A 30 -11.92 4.42 -30.55
C ASP A 30 -12.35 3.11 -29.88
N ARG A 31 -12.99 3.16 -28.71
CA ARG A 31 -13.44 1.97 -27.97
C ARG A 31 -14.76 1.41 -28.50
N PRO A 32 -14.96 0.08 -28.43
CA PRO A 32 -16.11 -0.58 -29.06
C PRO A 32 -17.45 -0.12 -28.47
N LYS A 33 -18.38 0.26 -29.37
CA LYS A 33 -19.76 0.67 -29.09
C LYS A 33 -20.70 -0.54 -29.21
N CYS A 34 -21.96 -0.40 -28.77
CA CYS A 34 -22.95 -1.45 -29.02
C CYS A 34 -23.01 -1.69 -30.53
N HIS A 35 -22.97 -2.96 -30.94
CA HIS A 35 -23.18 -3.29 -32.34
C HIS A 35 -24.61 -2.82 -32.73
N PRO A 36 -24.84 -2.25 -33.93
CA PRO A 36 -26.11 -1.62 -34.30
C PRO A 36 -27.38 -2.48 -34.10
N GLU A 37 -27.21 -3.80 -34.07
CA GLU A 37 -28.27 -4.79 -33.88
C GLU A 37 -28.39 -5.34 -32.44
N THR A 38 -27.68 -4.79 -31.46
CA THR A 38 -27.61 -5.34 -30.08
C THR A 38 -28.00 -4.31 -29.02
N CYS A 39 -28.46 -4.75 -27.84
CA CYS A 39 -28.77 -3.92 -26.67
C CYS A 39 -29.90 -2.87 -26.86
N LYS A 40 -30.70 -2.96 -27.94
CA LYS A 40 -31.71 -1.94 -28.29
C LYS A 40 -32.72 -1.68 -27.16
N ALA A 41 -33.30 -2.74 -26.60
CA ALA A 41 -34.30 -2.65 -25.53
C ALA A 41 -33.76 -1.97 -24.25
N ILE A 42 -32.48 -2.18 -23.94
CA ILE A 42 -31.83 -1.56 -22.77
C ILE A 42 -31.59 -0.07 -23.00
N ILE A 43 -31.09 0.28 -24.19
CA ILE A 43 -30.86 1.67 -24.56
C ILE A 43 -32.19 2.43 -24.53
N GLU A 44 -33.25 1.84 -25.07
CA GLU A 44 -34.62 2.39 -25.02
C GLU A 44 -35.11 2.57 -23.58
N GLU A 45 -34.97 1.57 -22.70
CA GLU A 45 -35.39 1.68 -21.30
C GLU A 45 -34.67 2.79 -20.53
N ILE A 46 -33.37 2.98 -20.78
CA ILE A 46 -32.58 4.04 -20.13
C ILE A 46 -32.99 5.42 -20.65
N ILE A 47 -33.22 5.57 -21.95
CA ILE A 47 -33.67 6.83 -22.56
C ILE A 47 -35.08 7.17 -22.08
N ASP A 48 -36.01 6.21 -22.08
CA ASP A 48 -37.38 6.40 -21.60
C ASP A 48 -37.41 6.84 -20.12
N TRP A 49 -36.53 6.27 -19.29
CA TRP A 49 -36.38 6.72 -17.90
C TRP A 49 -35.86 8.16 -17.80
N ALA A 50 -34.88 8.53 -18.62
CA ALA A 50 -34.29 9.86 -18.60
C ALA A 50 -35.26 10.95 -19.10
N GLU A 51 -36.17 10.61 -20.03
CA GLU A 51 -37.19 11.51 -20.58
C GLU A 51 -38.44 11.63 -19.70
N ASN A 52 -38.72 10.67 -18.81
CA ASN A 52 -39.99 10.62 -18.08
C ASN A 52 -40.06 11.61 -16.91
N ASP A 53 -40.83 12.68 -17.09
CA ASP A 53 -41.01 13.76 -16.13
C ASP A 53 -41.81 13.42 -14.85
N ASN A 54 -42.45 12.26 -14.80
CA ASN A 54 -43.27 11.81 -13.66
C ASN A 54 -42.49 10.95 -12.66
N ILE A 55 -41.24 10.59 -12.96
CA ILE A 55 -40.43 9.72 -12.11
C ILE A 55 -39.61 10.55 -11.11
N ASN A 56 -39.62 10.15 -9.83
CA ASN A 56 -38.92 10.83 -8.72
C ASN A 56 -37.63 10.08 -8.25
N ASN A 57 -37.02 9.26 -9.12
CA ASN A 57 -35.74 8.60 -8.86
C ASN A 57 -34.60 9.21 -9.70
N PRO A 58 -33.79 10.14 -9.15
CA PRO A 58 -32.71 10.82 -9.88
C PRO A 58 -31.52 9.93 -10.24
N PHE A 59 -31.49 8.68 -9.76
CA PHE A 59 -30.41 7.73 -10.02
C PHE A 59 -30.90 6.50 -10.78
N MET A 60 -30.13 6.07 -11.78
CA MET A 60 -30.24 4.74 -12.37
C MET A 60 -28.91 4.01 -12.24
N TRP A 61 -28.93 2.83 -11.62
CA TRP A 61 -27.75 1.98 -11.46
C TRP A 61 -27.81 0.79 -12.42
N VAL A 62 -26.96 0.82 -13.43
CA VAL A 62 -26.75 -0.28 -14.39
C VAL A 62 -25.63 -1.17 -13.86
N ASN A 63 -25.96 -2.41 -13.48
CA ASN A 63 -25.01 -3.33 -12.88
C ASN A 63 -24.92 -4.67 -13.61
N GLY A 64 -23.78 -5.33 -13.51
CA GLY A 64 -23.54 -6.61 -14.15
C GLY A 64 -22.08 -7.06 -14.04
N PRO A 65 -21.79 -8.34 -14.32
CA PRO A 65 -20.44 -8.90 -14.25
C PRO A 65 -19.51 -8.28 -15.32
N VAL A 66 -18.22 -8.60 -15.24
CA VAL A 66 -17.26 -8.19 -16.28
C VAL A 66 -17.68 -8.73 -17.65
N GLY A 67 -17.45 -7.96 -18.71
CA GLY A 67 -17.81 -8.36 -20.08
C GLY A 67 -19.31 -8.31 -20.42
N SER A 68 -20.17 -7.82 -19.51
CA SER A 68 -21.61 -7.70 -19.74
C SER A 68 -22.04 -6.48 -20.59
N GLY A 69 -21.10 -5.67 -21.08
CA GLY A 69 -21.39 -4.52 -21.96
C GLY A 69 -21.75 -3.19 -21.29
N LYS A 70 -21.58 -3.04 -19.96
CA LYS A 70 -21.89 -1.79 -19.22
C LYS A 70 -21.30 -0.52 -19.84
N SER A 71 -19.98 -0.47 -19.98
CA SER A 71 -19.26 0.67 -20.55
C SER A 71 -19.62 0.93 -22.00
N THR A 72 -19.89 -0.14 -22.74
CA THR A 72 -20.34 -0.08 -24.13
C THR A 72 -21.72 0.58 -24.24
N ILE A 73 -22.68 0.21 -23.37
CA ILE A 73 -24.01 0.83 -23.29
C ILE A 73 -23.89 2.30 -22.87
N ALA A 74 -23.14 2.60 -21.81
CA ALA A 74 -22.96 3.98 -21.32
C ALA A 74 -22.36 4.90 -22.39
N ARG A 75 -21.40 4.40 -23.19
CA ARG A 75 -20.80 5.15 -24.30
C ARG A 75 -21.79 5.37 -25.44
N THR A 76 -22.49 4.33 -25.86
CA THR A 76 -23.52 4.45 -26.92
C THR A 76 -24.58 5.49 -26.53
N ILE A 77 -25.04 5.49 -25.28
CA ILE A 77 -26.00 6.50 -24.80
C ILE A 77 -25.40 7.90 -24.78
N ALA A 78 -24.17 8.08 -24.28
CA ALA A 78 -23.53 9.39 -24.24
C ALA A 78 -23.42 10.02 -25.64
N GLU A 79 -23.04 9.24 -26.65
CA GLU A 79 -22.96 9.71 -28.03
C GLU A 79 -24.32 9.97 -28.68
N LEU A 80 -25.30 9.09 -28.44
CA LEU A 80 -26.67 9.28 -28.93
C LEU A 80 -27.24 10.60 -28.39
N LEU A 81 -27.11 10.84 -27.09
CA LEU A 81 -27.62 12.05 -26.45
C LEU A 81 -26.86 13.32 -26.85
N ALA A 82 -25.57 13.20 -27.18
CA ALA A 82 -24.74 14.34 -27.58
C ALA A 82 -24.93 14.74 -29.05
N ASN A 83 -25.18 13.77 -29.94
CA ASN A 83 -25.13 13.99 -31.38
C ASN A 83 -26.50 13.94 -32.08
N ASP A 84 -27.48 13.19 -31.54
CA ASP A 84 -28.80 13.08 -32.15
C ASP A 84 -29.66 14.30 -31.79
N PRO A 85 -30.12 15.09 -32.78
CA PRO A 85 -30.98 16.24 -32.54
C PRO A 85 -32.25 15.91 -31.75
N LYS A 86 -32.74 14.66 -31.81
CA LYS A 86 -33.91 14.19 -31.06
C LYS A 86 -33.76 14.41 -29.56
N TYR A 87 -32.55 14.25 -29.01
CA TYR A 87 -32.28 14.31 -27.57
C TYR A 87 -31.67 15.65 -27.14
N THR A 88 -31.78 16.69 -27.97
CA THR A 88 -31.20 18.01 -27.70
C THR A 88 -31.67 18.55 -26.35
N GLY A 89 -30.72 18.87 -25.48
CA GLY A 89 -30.98 19.45 -24.16
C GLY A 89 -31.07 18.44 -23.01
N LEU A 90 -31.11 17.13 -23.30
CA LEU A 90 -31.10 16.05 -22.31
C LEU A 90 -29.68 15.73 -21.81
N PHE A 91 -28.64 15.84 -22.64
CA PHE A 91 -27.26 15.55 -22.22
C PHE A 91 -26.65 16.68 -21.36
N ALA A 92 -26.12 16.36 -20.18
CA ALA A 92 -25.34 17.30 -19.36
C ALA A 92 -23.83 17.05 -19.45
N ALA A 93 -23.38 15.85 -19.10
CA ALA A 93 -21.96 15.50 -19.01
C ALA A 93 -21.75 13.98 -18.98
N SER A 94 -20.54 13.54 -19.30
CA SER A 94 -20.10 12.15 -19.12
C SER A 94 -18.74 12.09 -18.42
N PHE A 95 -18.53 11.11 -17.54
CA PHE A 95 -17.24 10.81 -16.93
C PHE A 95 -17.01 9.29 -16.88
N PHE A 96 -15.96 8.83 -17.56
CA PHE A 96 -15.58 7.41 -17.61
C PHE A 96 -14.37 7.18 -16.70
N PHE A 97 -14.62 6.60 -15.52
CA PHE A 97 -13.55 6.19 -14.62
C PHE A 97 -12.70 5.09 -15.26
N ARG A 98 -11.42 5.05 -14.88
CA ARG A 98 -10.49 4.03 -15.36
C ARG A 98 -9.39 3.82 -14.35
N ARG A 99 -9.23 2.58 -13.89
CA ARG A 99 -8.31 2.24 -12.78
C ARG A 99 -6.86 2.58 -13.10
N THR A 100 -6.50 2.48 -14.37
CA THR A 100 -5.13 2.66 -14.87
C THR A 100 -4.86 4.04 -15.46
N ALA A 101 -5.77 5.02 -15.36
CA ALA A 101 -5.60 6.35 -15.94
C ALA A 101 -5.55 7.43 -14.85
N PRO A 102 -4.40 8.13 -14.67
CA PRO A 102 -4.26 9.22 -13.71
C PRO A 102 -5.32 10.31 -13.92
N GLY A 103 -5.96 10.74 -12.83
CA GLY A 103 -7.05 11.73 -12.88
C GLY A 103 -8.42 11.15 -13.29
N ARG A 104 -8.48 9.86 -13.67
CA ARG A 104 -9.71 9.08 -13.92
C ARG A 104 -9.86 7.88 -13.00
N ASN A 105 -8.87 7.59 -12.17
CA ASN A 105 -8.90 6.50 -11.19
C ASN A 105 -9.33 6.96 -9.79
N ASN A 106 -9.72 8.22 -9.62
CA ASN A 106 -10.13 8.82 -8.35
C ASN A 106 -11.05 10.04 -8.60
N PRO A 107 -11.77 10.56 -7.59
CA PRO A 107 -12.75 11.64 -7.77
C PRO A 107 -12.15 13.04 -8.06
N SER A 108 -10.83 13.23 -7.99
CA SER A 108 -10.21 14.58 -7.96
C SER A 108 -10.57 15.49 -9.13
N ARG A 109 -10.79 14.93 -10.33
CA ARG A 109 -11.12 15.68 -11.55
C ARG A 109 -12.60 15.61 -11.92
N LEU A 110 -13.41 14.85 -11.19
CA LEU A 110 -14.80 14.55 -11.53
C LEU A 110 -15.66 15.80 -11.63
N VAL A 111 -15.70 16.61 -10.56
CA VAL A 111 -16.56 17.78 -10.45
C VAL A 111 -16.17 18.86 -11.46
N ALA A 112 -14.86 19.12 -11.59
CA ALA A 112 -14.32 20.08 -12.56
C ALA A 112 -14.70 19.69 -14.01
N THR A 113 -14.62 18.39 -14.32
CA THR A 113 -14.93 17.85 -15.66
C THR A 113 -16.42 17.93 -15.98
N ILE A 114 -17.30 17.68 -15.00
CA ILE A 114 -18.75 17.88 -15.13
C ILE A 114 -19.07 19.37 -15.33
N ALA A 115 -18.52 20.25 -14.49
CA ALA A 115 -18.74 21.69 -14.58
C ALA A 115 -18.29 22.26 -15.93
N TYR A 116 -17.14 21.79 -16.45
CA TYR A 116 -16.66 22.17 -17.78
C TYR A 116 -17.63 21.75 -18.89
N GLN A 117 -18.09 20.49 -18.90
CA GLN A 117 -19.05 20.01 -19.90
C GLN A 117 -20.38 20.76 -19.82
N LEU A 118 -20.84 21.12 -18.62
CA LEU A 118 -22.01 21.98 -18.44
C LEU A 118 -21.84 23.37 -19.07
N THR A 119 -20.63 23.94 -19.10
CA THR A 119 -20.41 25.21 -19.83
C THR A 119 -20.61 25.09 -21.34
N LYS A 120 -20.47 23.88 -21.90
CA LYS A 120 -20.61 23.57 -23.31
C LYS A 120 -22.06 23.22 -23.66
N ASN A 121 -22.63 22.28 -22.90
CA ASN A 121 -23.96 21.72 -23.15
C ASN A 121 -25.07 22.63 -22.61
N VAL A 122 -24.73 23.56 -21.70
CA VAL A 122 -25.65 24.53 -21.13
C VAL A 122 -25.03 25.94 -21.18
N PRO A 123 -25.06 26.62 -22.34
CA PRO A 123 -24.37 27.90 -22.52
C PRO A 123 -24.72 28.97 -21.48
N LYS A 124 -25.96 28.95 -20.94
CA LYS A 124 -26.43 29.85 -19.87
C LYS A 124 -25.65 29.72 -18.54
N LEU A 125 -24.97 28.59 -18.30
CA LEU A 125 -24.17 28.35 -17.08
C LEU A 125 -22.74 28.87 -17.18
N LYS A 126 -22.22 29.06 -18.40
CA LYS A 126 -20.83 29.45 -18.64
C LYS A 126 -20.39 30.68 -17.84
N ARG A 127 -21.20 31.74 -17.86
CA ARG A 127 -20.92 32.97 -17.10
C ARG A 127 -21.01 32.75 -15.59
N ARG A 128 -21.95 31.91 -15.13
CA ARG A 128 -22.18 31.67 -13.69
C ARG A 128 -21.04 30.89 -13.07
N ILE A 129 -20.55 29.87 -13.79
CA ILE A 129 -19.38 29.08 -13.40
C ILE A 129 -18.11 29.96 -13.41
N ALA A 130 -17.92 30.82 -14.42
CA ALA A 130 -16.81 31.78 -14.45
C ALA A 130 -16.82 32.74 -13.23
N VAL A 131 -18.01 33.23 -12.85
CA VAL A 131 -18.16 34.10 -11.67
C VAL A 131 -17.85 33.34 -10.38
N ALA A 132 -18.28 32.08 -10.24
CA ALA A 132 -17.95 31.25 -9.07
C ALA A 132 -16.42 31.07 -8.93
N LEU A 133 -15.72 30.79 -10.04
CA LEU A 133 -14.26 30.64 -10.07
C LEU A 133 -13.50 31.93 -9.76
N THR A 134 -14.04 33.09 -10.17
CA THR A 134 -13.43 34.39 -9.86
C THR A 134 -13.63 34.78 -8.40
N LYS A 135 -14.78 34.43 -7.80
CA LYS A 135 -15.07 34.70 -6.39
C LYS A 135 -14.28 33.81 -5.44
N GLU A 136 -13.97 32.59 -5.85
CA GLU A 136 -13.24 31.62 -5.02
C GLU A 136 -12.04 31.01 -5.78
N PRO A 137 -10.87 31.67 -5.76
CA PRO A 137 -9.68 31.22 -6.49
C PRO A 137 -9.16 29.84 -6.06
N PHE A 138 -9.43 29.42 -4.81
CA PHE A 138 -9.00 28.15 -4.23
C PHE A 138 -10.11 27.08 -4.22
N ILE A 139 -11.15 27.23 -5.03
CA ILE A 139 -12.31 26.32 -5.02
C ILE A 139 -11.94 24.83 -5.17
N PHE A 140 -10.87 24.51 -5.90
CA PHE A 140 -10.40 23.13 -6.10
C PHE A 140 -9.63 22.54 -4.90
N THR A 141 -9.35 23.34 -3.87
CA THR A 141 -8.82 22.87 -2.58
C THR A 141 -9.91 22.51 -1.59
N LEU A 142 -11.17 22.84 -1.88
CA LEU A 142 -12.33 22.50 -1.07
C LEU A 142 -12.71 21.02 -1.25
N SER A 143 -13.53 20.51 -0.34
CA SER A 143 -14.10 19.16 -0.49
C SER A 143 -14.90 19.03 -1.78
N TYR A 144 -15.01 17.83 -2.33
CA TYR A 144 -15.69 17.60 -3.61
C TYR A 144 -17.18 17.95 -3.55
N GLU A 145 -17.80 17.83 -2.38
CA GLU A 145 -19.17 18.26 -2.12
C GLU A 145 -19.32 19.77 -2.25
N GLU A 146 -18.37 20.54 -1.69
CA GLU A 146 -18.36 22.00 -1.80
C GLU A 146 -18.07 22.44 -3.24
N GLN A 147 -17.17 21.74 -3.93
CA GLN A 147 -16.96 21.96 -5.36
C GLN A 147 -18.25 21.70 -6.16
N MET A 148 -18.96 20.60 -5.89
CA MET A 148 -20.21 20.25 -6.57
C MET A 148 -21.31 21.27 -6.26
N ALA A 149 -21.40 21.72 -5.01
CA ALA A 149 -22.36 22.74 -4.59
C ALA A 149 -22.11 24.07 -5.31
N LYS A 150 -20.86 24.52 -5.42
CA LYS A 150 -20.51 25.86 -5.93
C LYS A 150 -20.31 25.93 -7.44
N LEU A 151 -19.79 24.87 -8.08
CA LEU A 151 -19.52 24.84 -9.52
C LEU A 151 -20.66 24.24 -10.35
N VAL A 152 -21.54 23.43 -9.75
CA VAL A 152 -22.62 22.74 -10.45
C VAL A 152 -23.99 23.13 -9.89
N ALA A 153 -24.27 22.83 -8.64
CA ALA A 153 -25.61 23.02 -8.07
C ALA A 153 -26.03 24.48 -7.99
N GLY A 154 -25.21 25.36 -7.41
CA GLY A 154 -25.47 26.80 -7.32
C GLY A 154 -25.75 27.45 -8.68
N PRO A 155 -24.87 27.29 -9.68
CA PRO A 155 -25.10 27.80 -11.02
C PRO A 155 -26.40 27.29 -11.69
N LEU A 156 -26.74 26.02 -11.51
CA LEU A 156 -27.99 25.43 -12.01
C LEU A 156 -29.22 26.00 -11.31
N MET A 157 -29.17 26.15 -9.99
CA MET A 157 -30.23 26.72 -9.17
C MET A 157 -30.49 28.19 -9.48
N ASP A 158 -29.43 28.99 -9.60
CA ASP A 158 -29.54 30.41 -9.94
C ASP A 158 -30.04 30.63 -11.38
N ALA A 159 -29.78 29.67 -12.27
CA ALA A 159 -30.33 29.67 -13.63
C ALA A 159 -31.84 29.36 -13.63
N ASN A 160 -32.30 28.48 -12.75
CA ASN A 160 -33.72 28.12 -12.61
C ASN A 160 -34.54 29.16 -11.84
N ASN A 161 -33.97 29.83 -10.83
CA ASN A 161 -34.71 30.78 -9.96
C ASN A 161 -34.96 32.15 -10.60
N ARG A 162 -34.09 32.64 -11.51
CA ARG A 162 -34.33 33.93 -12.20
C ARG A 162 -35.44 33.89 -13.25
N SER A 163 -35.82 32.71 -13.73
CA SER A 163 -36.97 32.54 -14.62
C SER A 163 -38.32 32.78 -13.91
N ARG A 164 -38.34 32.83 -12.56
CA ARG A 164 -39.54 33.04 -11.74
C ARG A 164 -39.70 34.46 -11.17
N MET A 165 -38.70 35.33 -11.28
CA MET A 165 -38.64 36.61 -10.53
C MET A 165 -38.74 37.88 -11.39
N SER A 166 -39.12 37.76 -12.67
CA SER A 166 -39.47 38.92 -13.50
C SER A 166 -40.97 38.97 -13.74
N LEU A 167 -41.73 39.41 -12.73
CA LEU A 167 -43.04 40.08 -12.79
C LEU A 167 -43.65 40.05 -11.38
N LEU A 168 -43.55 41.17 -10.66
CA LEU A 168 -44.58 41.77 -9.80
C LEU A 168 -43.93 42.80 -8.85
N PRO A 169 -44.31 44.09 -8.92
CA PRO A 169 -44.01 45.05 -7.88
C PRO A 169 -45.03 44.95 -6.74
N ASN A 170 -44.55 45.23 -5.52
CA ASN A 170 -45.29 45.58 -4.32
C ASN A 170 -45.67 44.47 -3.33
N PHE A 171 -45.20 44.70 -2.11
CA PHE A 171 -45.05 43.78 -0.98
C PHE A 171 -46.24 43.82 -0.01
N GLU A 172 -47.43 44.31 -0.44
CA GLU A 172 -48.57 44.56 0.47
C GLU A 172 -49.84 43.74 0.18
N ALA A 173 -49.95 42.99 -0.92
CA ALA A 173 -51.15 42.19 -1.22
C ALA A 173 -51.13 40.75 -0.66
N LEU A 174 -49.99 40.32 -0.07
CA LEU A 174 -49.78 38.93 0.38
C LEU A 174 -50.43 38.61 1.73
N LEU A 175 -50.82 39.63 2.50
CA LEU A 175 -51.40 39.42 3.83
C LEU A 175 -52.92 39.20 3.83
N ASP A 176 -53.65 39.56 2.76
CA ASP A 176 -55.11 39.39 2.72
C ASP A 176 -55.61 38.16 1.96
N LEU A 177 -54.80 37.53 1.09
CA LEU A 177 -55.24 36.33 0.35
C LEU A 177 -55.00 35.01 1.10
N ILE A 178 -54.14 35.01 2.11
CA ILE A 178 -53.94 33.84 2.98
C ILE A 178 -55.19 33.53 3.81
N ALA A 179 -56.11 34.49 3.99
CA ALA A 179 -57.24 34.30 4.90
C ALA A 179 -58.53 33.74 4.25
N GLY A 180 -58.73 33.89 2.94
CA GLY A 180 -60.10 33.82 2.37
C GLY A 180 -60.50 32.58 1.58
N LEU A 181 -59.54 31.76 1.13
CA LEU A 181 -59.79 30.58 0.29
C LEU A 181 -59.10 29.35 0.92
N LEU A 182 -59.33 29.05 2.20
CA LEU A 182 -60.44 28.18 2.61
C LEU A 182 -60.66 27.05 1.57
N LEU A 183 -60.09 25.87 1.80
CA LEU A 183 -60.77 24.75 2.47
C LEU A 183 -62.06 24.22 1.83
N GLN A 184 -62.54 24.77 0.72
CA GLN A 184 -63.81 24.34 0.13
C GLN A 184 -63.71 24.31 -1.39
N LEU A 185 -63.98 23.14 -1.96
CA LEU A 185 -63.92 22.71 -3.38
C LEU A 185 -62.56 22.08 -3.73
N ILE A 186 -62.20 20.85 -3.32
CA ILE A 186 -62.96 19.59 -3.36
C ILE A 186 -63.51 19.31 -4.78
N TYR A 187 -62.96 18.25 -5.40
CA TYR A 187 -63.35 17.56 -6.65
C TYR A 187 -62.86 18.06 -8.04
N HIS A 188 -62.12 17.14 -8.68
CA HIS A 188 -61.98 16.90 -10.12
C HIS A 188 -60.92 17.67 -10.94
N PRO A 189 -60.29 17.00 -11.92
CA PRO A 189 -59.07 17.38 -12.61
C PRO A 189 -59.38 18.19 -13.88
N SER A 190 -58.34 18.85 -14.40
CA SER A 190 -58.11 19.25 -15.81
C SER A 190 -57.81 20.74 -15.99
N ILE A 191 -56.69 20.98 -16.67
CA ILE A 191 -56.36 22.14 -17.53
C ILE A 191 -56.05 23.45 -16.81
N VAL A 192 -54.75 23.77 -16.72
CA VAL A 192 -54.20 25.00 -17.32
C VAL A 192 -52.78 24.69 -17.86
N GLU A 193 -52.67 24.52 -19.17
CA GLU A 193 -51.39 24.61 -19.90
C GLU A 193 -50.93 26.07 -19.92
N TYR A 194 -49.79 26.35 -19.30
CA TYR A 194 -48.87 27.41 -19.73
C TYR A 194 -47.44 26.89 -19.51
N GLY A 195 -46.67 26.85 -20.60
CA GLY A 195 -45.40 26.13 -20.74
C GLY A 195 -44.38 26.39 -19.63
N ASN A 196 -44.02 25.33 -18.91
CA ASN A 196 -42.91 25.25 -17.98
C ASN A 196 -42.16 23.93 -18.27
N GLU A 197 -41.25 23.94 -19.23
CA GLU A 197 -40.39 22.79 -19.51
C GLU A 197 -39.37 22.61 -18.35
N ARG A 198 -39.61 21.63 -17.47
CA ARG A 198 -38.58 21.09 -16.57
C ARG A 198 -37.52 20.40 -17.43
N HIS A 199 -36.43 21.08 -17.77
CA HIS A 199 -35.36 20.45 -18.52
C HIS A 199 -34.49 19.60 -17.60
N ARG A 200 -34.85 18.33 -17.42
CA ARG A 200 -33.99 17.31 -16.80
C ARG A 200 -32.75 17.11 -17.68
N ARG A 201 -31.59 16.92 -17.06
CA ARG A 201 -30.37 16.57 -17.81
C ARG A 201 -29.65 15.38 -17.22
N LEU A 202 -29.13 14.52 -18.09
CA LEU A 202 -28.46 13.29 -17.73
C LEU A 202 -26.94 13.48 -17.64
N VAL A 203 -26.39 13.07 -16.49
CA VAL A 203 -24.97 12.86 -16.26
C VAL A 203 -24.68 11.36 -16.28
N ILE A 204 -23.73 10.94 -17.11
CA ILE A 204 -23.35 9.53 -17.27
C ILE A 204 -22.03 9.28 -16.56
N ILE A 205 -22.01 8.32 -15.64
CA ILE A 205 -20.84 7.90 -14.89
C ILE A 205 -20.60 6.42 -15.16
N ASP A 206 -19.50 6.10 -15.84
CA ASP A 206 -19.13 4.72 -16.15
C ASP A 206 -17.89 4.29 -15.36
N GLY A 207 -17.84 3.00 -15.02
CA GLY A 207 -16.69 2.38 -14.38
C GLY A 207 -16.49 2.82 -12.92
N LEU A 208 -17.54 3.08 -12.15
CA LEU A 208 -17.38 3.49 -10.74
C LEU A 208 -16.57 2.48 -9.91
N ASP A 209 -16.64 1.18 -10.23
CA ASP A 209 -15.80 0.13 -9.65
C ASP A 209 -14.30 0.28 -9.99
N GLU A 210 -13.96 1.11 -10.96
CA GLU A 210 -12.60 1.47 -11.34
C GLU A 210 -12.09 2.75 -10.65
N CYS A 211 -12.90 3.39 -9.79
CA CYS A 211 -12.55 4.55 -8.99
C CYS A 211 -11.97 4.13 -7.63
N GLY A 212 -10.65 4.23 -7.46
CA GLY A 212 -9.97 4.10 -6.18
C GLY A 212 -10.33 2.83 -5.41
N GLY A 213 -10.33 2.94 -4.08
CA GLY A 213 -10.87 1.93 -3.17
C GLY A 213 -12.33 2.20 -2.81
N VAL A 214 -12.92 1.33 -1.99
CA VAL A 214 -14.33 1.44 -1.54
C VAL A 214 -14.65 2.83 -0.99
N GLU A 215 -13.73 3.46 -0.27
CA GLU A 215 -13.92 4.79 0.30
C GLU A 215 -14.12 5.87 -0.79
N ASP A 216 -13.35 5.83 -1.88
CA ASP A 216 -13.46 6.77 -2.99
C ASP A 216 -14.74 6.56 -3.80
N GLN A 217 -15.14 5.30 -3.99
CA GLN A 217 -16.41 4.95 -4.64
C GLN A 217 -17.60 5.52 -3.86
N ILE A 218 -17.61 5.33 -2.53
CA ILE A 218 -18.65 5.86 -1.65
C ILE A 218 -18.61 7.40 -1.64
N LYS A 219 -17.43 8.03 -1.62
CA LYS A 219 -17.29 9.49 -1.75
C LYS A 219 -17.94 10.02 -3.03
N VAL A 220 -17.69 9.38 -4.19
CA VAL A 220 -18.35 9.75 -5.47
C VAL A 220 -19.87 9.73 -5.35
N LEU A 221 -20.42 8.66 -4.79
CA LEU A 221 -21.87 8.51 -4.61
C LEU A 221 -22.44 9.56 -3.64
N GLN A 222 -21.73 9.84 -2.54
CA GLN A 222 -22.12 10.86 -1.56
C GLN A 222 -22.14 12.27 -2.15
N ILE A 223 -21.18 12.62 -3.02
CA ILE A 223 -21.16 13.90 -3.75
C ILE A 223 -22.48 14.11 -4.52
N PHE A 224 -22.94 13.09 -5.25
CA PHE A 224 -24.18 13.19 -6.04
C PHE A 224 -25.42 13.21 -5.16
N VAL A 225 -25.49 12.36 -4.12
CA VAL A 225 -26.63 12.34 -3.19
C VAL A 225 -26.79 13.68 -2.47
N LYS A 226 -25.68 14.31 -2.04
CA LYS A 226 -25.74 15.63 -1.41
C LYS A 226 -26.20 16.71 -2.39
N ALA A 227 -25.81 16.63 -3.66
CA ALA A 227 -26.26 17.56 -4.70
C ALA A 227 -27.76 17.41 -5.02
N VAL A 228 -28.29 16.19 -5.01
CA VAL A 228 -29.72 15.91 -5.26
C VAL A 228 -30.62 16.37 -4.11
N LYS A 229 -30.11 16.39 -2.86
CA LYS A 229 -30.87 16.86 -1.69
C LYS A 229 -31.21 18.36 -1.73
N THR A 230 -30.60 19.12 -2.64
CA THR A 230 -30.95 20.53 -2.87
C THR A 230 -32.27 20.64 -3.63
N VAL A 231 -33.21 21.47 -3.13
CA VAL A 231 -34.55 21.68 -3.73
C VAL A 231 -34.42 22.09 -5.21
N ASN A 232 -35.12 21.41 -6.13
CA ASN A 232 -35.12 21.66 -7.60
C ASN A 232 -33.80 21.37 -8.36
N PHE A 233 -33.00 20.40 -7.92
CA PHE A 233 -31.81 19.97 -8.67
C PHE A 233 -32.17 19.25 -9.99
N PRO A 234 -31.76 19.74 -11.18
CA PRO A 234 -32.26 19.26 -12.47
C PRO A 234 -31.41 18.15 -13.12
N LEU A 235 -30.44 17.56 -12.41
CA LEU A 235 -29.58 16.50 -12.96
C LEU A 235 -29.99 15.11 -12.50
N PHE A 236 -29.93 14.18 -13.44
CA PHE A 236 -30.10 12.74 -13.26
C PHE A 236 -28.76 12.05 -13.47
N PHE A 237 -28.55 10.92 -12.80
CA PHE A 237 -27.28 10.21 -12.82
C PHE A 237 -27.49 8.77 -13.28
N LEU A 238 -26.95 8.44 -14.44
CA LEU A 238 -26.76 7.06 -14.89
C LEU A 238 -25.40 6.57 -14.39
N ILE A 239 -25.40 5.56 -13.52
CA ILE A 239 -24.20 5.00 -12.91
C ILE A 239 -24.04 3.56 -13.40
N ALA A 240 -22.97 3.28 -14.13
CA ALA A 240 -22.63 1.95 -14.60
C ALA A 240 -21.44 1.40 -13.79
N SER A 241 -21.63 0.25 -13.14
CA SER A 241 -20.58 -0.37 -12.31
C SER A 241 -20.74 -1.89 -12.12
N ARG A 242 -19.70 -2.56 -11.61
CA ARG A 242 -19.82 -3.89 -11.02
C ARG A 242 -20.59 -3.84 -9.68
N ARG A 243 -21.08 -5.00 -9.24
CA ARG A 243 -21.68 -5.22 -7.91
C ARG A 243 -20.59 -5.44 -6.86
N GLU A 244 -19.70 -4.48 -6.69
CA GLU A 244 -18.78 -4.50 -5.56
C GLU A 244 -19.55 -4.27 -4.26
N LEU A 245 -19.13 -4.91 -3.17
CA LEU A 245 -19.89 -4.96 -1.91
C LEU A 245 -20.27 -3.56 -1.41
N GLY A 246 -19.34 -2.60 -1.43
CA GLY A 246 -19.59 -1.23 -0.99
C GLY A 246 -20.65 -0.51 -1.83
N ILE A 247 -20.56 -0.57 -3.16
CA ILE A 247 -21.53 0.04 -4.09
C ILE A 247 -22.90 -0.63 -3.92
N GLN A 248 -22.93 -1.96 -3.79
CA GLN A 248 -24.16 -2.72 -3.61
C GLN A 248 -24.85 -2.37 -2.28
N MET A 249 -24.09 -2.31 -1.18
CA MET A 249 -24.61 -1.88 0.12
C MET A 249 -25.18 -0.47 0.06
N PHE A 250 -24.50 0.46 -0.64
CA PHE A 250 -24.97 1.84 -0.80
C PHE A 250 -26.33 1.92 -1.51
N PHE A 251 -26.48 1.25 -2.65
CA PHE A 251 -27.77 1.25 -3.37
C PHE A 251 -28.85 0.45 -2.63
N ASN A 252 -28.48 -0.53 -1.79
CA ASN A 252 -29.37 -1.32 -0.94
C ASN A 252 -29.89 -0.59 0.29
N GLU A 253 -29.26 0.52 0.70
CA GLU A 253 -29.77 1.35 1.79
C GLU A 253 -31.19 1.83 1.46
N ASP A 254 -32.13 1.72 2.41
CA ASP A 254 -33.56 1.98 2.21
C ASP A 254 -33.83 3.32 1.54
N ARG A 255 -33.08 4.36 1.95
CA ARG A 255 -33.19 5.72 1.40
C ARG A 255 -32.74 5.80 -0.06
N MET A 256 -31.67 5.09 -0.43
CA MET A 256 -31.17 5.05 -1.80
C MET A 256 -32.03 4.19 -2.71
N ASN A 257 -32.58 3.10 -2.18
CA ASN A 257 -33.48 2.22 -2.92
C ASN A 257 -34.77 2.96 -3.34
N LEU A 258 -35.26 3.90 -2.52
CA LEU A 258 -36.43 4.73 -2.85
C LEU A 258 -36.18 5.76 -3.98
N ILE A 259 -34.93 6.20 -4.16
CA ILE A 259 -34.57 7.27 -5.11
C ILE A 259 -33.69 6.78 -6.27
N SER A 260 -33.53 5.45 -6.42
CA SER A 260 -32.77 4.85 -7.51
C SER A 260 -33.56 3.75 -8.23
N ARG A 261 -33.36 3.63 -9.55
CA ARG A 261 -33.81 2.49 -10.36
C ARG A 261 -32.62 1.57 -10.62
N ARG A 262 -32.83 0.25 -10.61
CA ARG A 262 -31.78 -0.73 -10.88
C ARG A 262 -32.03 -1.44 -12.19
N LEU A 263 -30.98 -1.55 -13.01
CA LEU A 263 -30.98 -2.31 -14.24
C LEU A 263 -29.85 -3.34 -14.20
N ALA A 264 -30.22 -4.60 -14.00
CA ALA A 264 -29.30 -5.72 -13.88
C ALA A 264 -29.09 -6.40 -15.24
N LEU A 265 -27.88 -6.27 -15.81
CA LEU A 265 -27.52 -6.84 -17.11
C LEU A 265 -27.32 -8.38 -17.08
N ASP A 266 -27.37 -8.99 -15.91
CA ASP A 266 -27.26 -10.44 -15.71
C ASP A 266 -28.61 -11.12 -15.43
N ASN A 267 -29.73 -10.38 -15.47
CA ASN A 267 -31.07 -10.92 -15.24
C ASN A 267 -31.61 -11.67 -16.48
N GLU A 268 -32.46 -12.67 -16.28
CA GLU A 268 -33.05 -13.52 -17.33
C GLU A 268 -33.95 -12.75 -18.32
N GLN A 269 -34.40 -11.55 -17.95
CA GLN A 269 -35.18 -10.66 -18.81
C GLN A 269 -34.37 -10.07 -19.98
N TYR A 270 -33.03 -10.05 -19.89
CA TYR A 270 -32.16 -9.59 -20.96
C TYR A 270 -31.63 -10.77 -21.79
N ARG A 271 -32.09 -10.88 -23.04
CA ARG A 271 -31.78 -11.98 -23.98
C ARG A 271 -30.37 -11.87 -24.57
N ARG A 272 -29.36 -11.93 -23.70
CA ARG A 272 -27.92 -11.81 -24.04
C ARG A 272 -27.48 -12.75 -25.15
N ASP A 273 -28.01 -13.98 -25.15
CA ASP A 273 -27.65 -14.99 -26.14
C ASP A 273 -28.16 -14.64 -27.54
N GLU A 274 -29.31 -13.96 -27.67
CA GLU A 274 -29.83 -13.48 -28.96
C GLU A 274 -29.01 -12.29 -29.51
N ASP A 275 -28.59 -11.40 -28.61
CA ASP A 275 -27.70 -10.28 -28.92
C ASP A 275 -26.30 -10.79 -29.34
N ILE A 276 -25.75 -11.77 -28.63
CA ILE A 276 -24.48 -12.43 -28.98
C ILE A 276 -24.61 -13.18 -30.30
N GLU A 277 -25.71 -13.88 -30.54
CA GLU A 277 -26.00 -14.55 -31.82
C GLU A 277 -25.96 -13.55 -32.98
N SER A 278 -26.67 -12.43 -32.84
CA SER A 278 -26.73 -11.38 -33.85
C SER A 278 -25.35 -10.78 -34.14
N PHE A 279 -24.56 -10.53 -33.10
CA PHE A 279 -23.18 -10.08 -33.22
C PHE A 279 -22.30 -11.11 -33.94
N LEU A 280 -22.31 -12.37 -33.53
CA LEU A 280 -21.52 -13.45 -34.15
C LEU A 280 -21.88 -13.61 -35.63
N ILE A 281 -23.16 -13.60 -35.98
CA ILE A 281 -23.62 -13.69 -37.38
C ILE A 281 -23.08 -12.53 -38.22
N SER A 282 -23.16 -11.31 -37.69
CA SER A 282 -22.62 -10.11 -38.34
C SER A 282 -21.11 -10.22 -38.57
N GLU A 283 -20.37 -10.65 -37.55
CA GLU A 283 -18.91 -10.75 -37.59
C GLU A 283 -18.43 -11.88 -38.51
N PHE A 284 -19.09 -13.02 -38.51
CA PHE A 284 -18.82 -14.09 -39.48
C PHE A 284 -19.10 -13.67 -40.92
N ARG A 285 -20.16 -12.86 -41.14
CA ARG A 285 -20.43 -12.27 -42.45
C ARG A 285 -19.30 -11.32 -42.87
N ASN A 286 -18.84 -10.48 -41.94
CA ASN A 286 -17.72 -9.56 -42.16
C ASN A 286 -16.41 -10.30 -42.52
N ILE A 287 -16.11 -11.43 -41.85
CA ILE A 287 -14.96 -12.27 -42.20
C ILE A 287 -15.11 -12.83 -43.63
N LYS A 288 -16.29 -13.32 -43.99
CA LYS A 288 -16.54 -13.84 -45.35
C LYS A 288 -16.39 -12.80 -46.46
N THR A 289 -16.63 -11.52 -46.15
CA THR A 289 -16.56 -10.46 -47.15
C THR A 289 -15.18 -9.82 -47.23
N ASN A 290 -14.51 -9.61 -46.08
CA ASN A 290 -13.38 -8.70 -45.98
C ASN A 290 -12.04 -9.37 -45.62
N HIS A 291 -12.05 -10.66 -45.25
CA HIS A 291 -10.82 -11.36 -44.86
C HIS A 291 -9.94 -11.69 -46.10
N PRO A 292 -8.60 -11.65 -46.01
CA PRO A 292 -7.73 -12.01 -47.14
C PRO A 292 -7.96 -13.42 -47.70
N SER A 293 -8.37 -14.37 -46.84
CA SER A 293 -8.75 -15.73 -47.23
C SER A 293 -10.24 -15.91 -47.55
N ALA A 294 -11.02 -14.84 -47.72
CA ALA A 294 -12.47 -14.88 -47.95
C ALA A 294 -12.86 -15.83 -49.09
N SER A 295 -12.09 -15.84 -50.18
CA SER A 295 -12.28 -16.73 -51.34
C SER A 295 -12.17 -18.24 -51.02
N SER A 296 -11.50 -18.59 -49.93
CA SER A 296 -11.29 -19.97 -49.48
C SER A 296 -12.29 -20.42 -48.40
N ILE A 297 -13.20 -19.55 -47.97
CA ILE A 297 -14.19 -19.85 -46.93
C ILE A 297 -15.45 -20.42 -47.58
N HIS A 298 -15.91 -21.58 -47.10
CA HIS A 298 -17.12 -22.21 -47.62
C HIS A 298 -18.38 -21.34 -47.37
N HIS A 299 -19.32 -21.35 -48.32
CA HIS A 299 -20.54 -20.55 -48.22
C HIS A 299 -21.39 -20.87 -46.96
N ASP A 300 -21.41 -22.14 -46.53
CA ASP A 300 -22.11 -22.59 -45.30
C ASP A 300 -21.32 -22.39 -44.00
N TRP A 301 -20.07 -21.92 -44.04
CA TRP A 301 -19.27 -21.68 -42.83
C TRP A 301 -19.87 -20.54 -41.97
N PRO A 302 -19.79 -20.55 -40.63
CA PRO A 302 -19.33 -21.63 -39.76
C PRO A 302 -20.38 -22.75 -39.56
N GLY A 303 -21.62 -22.55 -39.99
CA GLY A 303 -22.74 -23.46 -39.76
C GLY A 303 -23.44 -23.19 -38.42
N GLN A 304 -24.77 -23.34 -38.41
CA GLN A 304 -25.63 -23.10 -37.24
C GLN A 304 -25.20 -23.85 -35.95
N PRO A 305 -24.77 -25.12 -36.00
CA PRO A 305 -24.31 -25.83 -34.80
C PRO A 305 -23.11 -25.18 -34.11
N LYS A 306 -22.17 -24.60 -34.88
CA LYS A 306 -20.98 -23.94 -34.34
C LYS A 306 -21.31 -22.59 -33.72
N ILE A 307 -22.27 -21.86 -34.31
CA ILE A 307 -22.78 -20.60 -33.75
C ILE A 307 -23.44 -20.86 -32.38
N LYS A 308 -24.32 -21.87 -32.30
CA LYS A 308 -24.95 -22.28 -31.03
C LYS A 308 -23.94 -22.67 -29.95
N LEU A 309 -22.89 -23.41 -30.34
CA LEU A 309 -21.82 -23.79 -29.42
C LEU A 309 -21.02 -22.57 -28.92
N LEU A 310 -20.76 -21.58 -29.77
CA LEU A 310 -20.10 -20.34 -29.37
C LEU A 310 -20.97 -19.50 -28.44
N ILE A 311 -22.29 -19.43 -28.68
CA ILE A 311 -23.24 -18.76 -27.78
C ILE A 311 -23.23 -19.45 -26.41
N GLN A 312 -23.33 -20.78 -26.39
CA GLN A 312 -23.28 -21.57 -25.16
C GLN A 312 -21.97 -21.34 -24.38
N LYS A 313 -20.82 -21.33 -25.06
CA LYS A 313 -19.52 -21.03 -24.45
C LYS A 313 -19.40 -19.58 -23.97
N ALA A 314 -20.04 -18.63 -24.66
CA ALA A 314 -20.03 -17.23 -24.26
C ALA A 314 -20.77 -17.01 -22.93
N SER A 315 -21.75 -17.84 -22.58
CA SER A 315 -22.48 -17.79 -21.30
C SER A 315 -23.00 -16.37 -20.98
N GLY A 316 -23.56 -15.70 -21.99
CA GLY A 316 -24.02 -14.31 -21.88
C GLY A 316 -22.92 -13.25 -21.77
N GLN A 317 -21.64 -13.56 -22.02
CA GLN A 317 -20.53 -12.59 -22.02
C GLN A 317 -20.10 -12.21 -23.43
N PHE A 318 -20.30 -10.95 -23.78
CA PHE A 318 -19.84 -10.38 -25.05
C PHE A 318 -18.32 -10.35 -25.18
N LEU A 319 -17.58 -10.26 -24.06
CA LEU A 319 -16.12 -10.31 -24.06
C LEU A 319 -15.61 -11.60 -24.73
N TYR A 320 -16.19 -12.75 -24.36
CA TYR A 320 -15.84 -14.04 -24.98
C TYR A 320 -16.07 -13.98 -26.50
N ALA A 321 -17.27 -13.59 -26.91
CA ALA A 321 -17.64 -13.53 -28.33
C ALA A 321 -16.71 -12.58 -29.12
N ASN A 322 -16.40 -11.41 -28.58
CA ASN A 322 -15.52 -10.45 -29.21
C ASN A 322 -14.07 -10.97 -29.32
N THR A 323 -13.49 -11.49 -28.25
CA THR A 323 -12.13 -12.05 -28.26
C THR A 323 -12.02 -13.22 -29.25
N VAL A 324 -13.02 -14.10 -29.31
CA VAL A 324 -13.10 -15.18 -30.31
C VAL A 324 -13.14 -14.63 -31.73
N MET A 325 -13.96 -13.61 -32.01
CA MET A 325 -14.02 -12.98 -33.33
C MET A 325 -12.71 -12.28 -33.70
N THR A 326 -12.07 -11.56 -32.78
CA THR A 326 -10.77 -10.92 -33.02
C THR A 326 -9.68 -11.94 -33.35
N PHE A 327 -9.65 -13.07 -32.63
CA PHE A 327 -8.72 -14.17 -32.91
C PHE A 327 -8.95 -14.79 -34.30
N ILE A 328 -10.21 -15.05 -34.66
CA ILE A 328 -10.57 -15.65 -35.97
C ILE A 328 -10.34 -14.68 -37.14
N LYS A 329 -10.53 -13.37 -36.92
CA LYS A 329 -10.37 -12.31 -37.92
C LYS A 329 -8.91 -12.03 -38.31
N SER A 330 -7.95 -12.66 -37.65
CA SER A 330 -6.53 -12.41 -37.89
C SER A 330 -6.14 -12.61 -39.36
N PRO A 331 -5.63 -11.58 -40.06
CA PRO A 331 -5.30 -11.68 -41.49
C PRO A 331 -4.15 -12.65 -41.78
N LYS A 332 -3.39 -13.04 -40.74
CA LYS A 332 -2.23 -13.94 -40.82
C LYS A 332 -2.61 -15.41 -40.66
N ALA A 333 -3.84 -15.71 -40.24
CA ALA A 333 -4.29 -17.07 -39.96
C ALA A 333 -5.50 -17.47 -40.84
N ARG A 334 -5.75 -18.78 -40.95
CA ARG A 334 -6.93 -19.29 -41.67
C ARG A 334 -8.14 -19.28 -40.72
N PRO A 335 -9.22 -18.51 -40.98
CA PRO A 335 -10.35 -18.39 -40.07
C PRO A 335 -11.01 -19.72 -39.71
N MET A 336 -11.06 -20.65 -40.67
CA MET A 336 -11.61 -21.99 -40.45
C MET A 336 -10.78 -22.79 -39.43
N ALA A 337 -9.46 -22.75 -39.51
CA ALA A 337 -8.58 -23.46 -38.57
C ALA A 337 -8.63 -22.83 -37.17
N GLN A 338 -8.66 -21.50 -37.10
CA GLN A 338 -8.77 -20.76 -35.84
C GLN A 338 -10.09 -21.05 -35.11
N LEU A 339 -11.20 -21.15 -35.87
CA LEU A 339 -12.48 -21.57 -35.31
C LEU A 339 -12.43 -22.99 -34.75
N GLU A 340 -11.83 -23.95 -35.46
CA GLU A 340 -11.68 -25.33 -34.94
C GLU A 340 -10.83 -25.39 -33.67
N LEU A 341 -9.75 -24.59 -33.58
CA LEU A 341 -8.93 -24.51 -32.37
C LEU A 341 -9.76 -24.06 -31.16
N ILE A 342 -10.65 -23.09 -31.31
CA ILE A 342 -11.55 -22.61 -30.22
C ILE A 342 -12.65 -23.64 -29.89
N LEU A 343 -13.06 -24.45 -30.87
CA LEU A 343 -14.14 -25.43 -30.71
C LEU A 343 -13.69 -26.82 -30.25
N GLY A 344 -12.40 -27.17 -30.35
CA GLY A 344 -11.85 -28.50 -29.98
C GLY A 344 -12.23 -29.03 -28.59
N GLN A 345 -12.19 -30.35 -28.41
CA GLN A 345 -12.83 -31.12 -27.31
C GLN A 345 -12.42 -30.69 -25.89
N GLY A 346 -13.34 -30.02 -25.18
CA GLY A 346 -13.27 -29.82 -23.73
C GLY A 346 -14.57 -30.35 -23.10
N HIS A 347 -14.48 -31.43 -22.33
CA HIS A 347 -15.57 -32.00 -21.55
C HIS A 347 -15.63 -31.32 -20.18
N SER A 348 -16.45 -30.28 -20.02
CA SER A 348 -16.86 -29.81 -18.70
C SER A 348 -18.32 -29.41 -18.74
N THR A 349 -19.13 -30.05 -17.91
CA THR A 349 -20.59 -29.89 -17.83
C THR A 349 -21.04 -28.84 -16.80
N LYS A 350 -20.10 -28.06 -16.24
CA LYS A 350 -20.38 -26.95 -15.32
C LYS A 350 -19.77 -25.66 -15.86
N HIS A 351 -20.50 -24.97 -16.74
CA HIS A 351 -20.04 -23.71 -17.33
C HIS A 351 -20.37 -22.54 -16.42
N THR A 352 -19.38 -22.08 -15.65
CA THR A 352 -19.41 -20.70 -15.15
C THR A 352 -18.73 -19.78 -16.18
N PRO A 353 -19.13 -18.51 -16.28
CA PRO A 353 -18.61 -17.61 -17.32
C PRO A 353 -17.08 -17.40 -17.30
N PHE A 354 -16.46 -17.49 -16.13
CA PHE A 354 -15.00 -17.35 -15.99
C PHE A 354 -14.23 -18.57 -16.50
N THR A 355 -14.81 -19.78 -16.38
CA THR A 355 -14.16 -21.02 -16.84
C THR A 355 -13.99 -21.04 -18.36
N ALA A 356 -15.01 -20.57 -19.11
CA ALA A 356 -14.92 -20.50 -20.57
C ALA A 356 -13.90 -19.46 -21.06
N MET A 357 -13.78 -18.33 -20.35
CA MET A 357 -12.75 -17.32 -20.62
C MET A 357 -11.35 -17.84 -20.31
N ASP A 358 -11.15 -18.54 -19.20
CA ASP A 358 -9.87 -19.13 -18.84
C ASP A 358 -9.42 -20.17 -19.88
N GLU A 359 -10.34 -21.03 -20.34
CA GLU A 359 -10.08 -21.97 -21.43
C GLU A 359 -9.71 -21.26 -22.73
N LEU A 360 -10.37 -20.14 -23.06
CA LEU A 360 -10.06 -19.35 -24.24
C LEU A 360 -8.64 -18.76 -24.15
N TYR A 361 -8.27 -18.19 -23.01
CA TYR A 361 -6.90 -17.68 -22.81
C TYR A 361 -5.87 -18.79 -22.93
N ILE A 362 -6.07 -19.94 -22.28
CA ILE A 362 -5.17 -21.09 -22.40
C ILE A 362 -4.98 -21.47 -23.88
N ARG A 363 -6.07 -21.55 -24.67
CA ARG A 363 -5.97 -21.89 -26.09
C ARG A 363 -5.26 -20.84 -26.93
N ILE A 364 -5.47 -19.56 -26.66
CA ILE A 364 -4.76 -18.47 -27.36
C ILE A 364 -3.25 -18.57 -27.07
N PHE A 365 -2.87 -18.73 -25.81
CA PHE A 365 -1.46 -18.88 -25.42
C PHE A 365 -0.85 -20.19 -25.95
N GLU A 366 -1.58 -21.31 -25.92
CA GLU A 366 -1.13 -22.57 -26.51
C GLU A 366 -0.96 -22.49 -28.03
N SER A 367 -1.86 -21.77 -28.71
CA SER A 367 -1.74 -21.52 -30.15
C SER A 367 -0.56 -20.61 -30.49
N ALA A 368 -0.24 -19.64 -29.63
CA ALA A 368 0.88 -18.72 -29.83
C ALA A 368 2.23 -19.36 -29.51
N PHE A 369 2.31 -20.19 -28.46
CA PHE A 369 3.59 -20.64 -27.90
C PHE A 369 3.86 -22.15 -28.04
N GLY A 370 2.87 -22.95 -28.47
CA GLY A 370 2.99 -24.41 -28.54
C GLY A 370 3.02 -25.08 -27.17
N SER A 371 3.20 -26.40 -27.12
CA SER A 371 3.20 -27.19 -25.87
C SER A 371 4.50 -27.10 -25.06
N ASP A 372 5.60 -26.69 -25.69
CA ASP A 372 6.93 -26.65 -25.08
C ASP A 372 7.25 -25.27 -24.47
N SER A 373 8.15 -25.24 -23.49
CA SER A 373 8.60 -24.00 -22.82
C SER A 373 9.60 -23.27 -23.71
N SER A 374 9.13 -22.67 -24.80
CA SER A 374 9.97 -21.90 -25.71
C SER A 374 10.49 -20.62 -25.04
N ASP A 375 11.70 -20.19 -25.41
CA ASP A 375 12.31 -18.94 -24.97
C ASP A 375 11.39 -17.73 -25.24
N ILE A 376 10.65 -17.76 -26.36
CA ILE A 376 9.65 -16.76 -26.74
C ILE A 376 8.52 -16.66 -25.71
N CYS A 377 8.04 -17.80 -25.20
CA CYS A 377 7.00 -17.84 -24.16
C CYS A 377 7.50 -17.18 -22.86
N ALA A 378 8.73 -17.49 -22.45
CA ALA A 378 9.34 -16.89 -21.26
C ALA A 378 9.48 -15.37 -21.42
N ARG A 379 10.02 -14.89 -22.54
CA ARG A 379 10.14 -13.45 -22.84
C ARG A 379 8.79 -12.75 -22.93
N ALA A 380 7.78 -13.38 -23.55
CA ALA A 380 6.42 -12.86 -23.61
C ALA A 380 5.80 -12.72 -22.20
N LEU A 381 5.98 -13.71 -21.33
CA LEU A 381 5.53 -13.64 -19.94
C LEU A 381 6.30 -12.60 -19.12
N GLU A 382 7.60 -12.40 -19.37
CA GLU A 382 8.35 -11.29 -18.76
C GLU A 382 7.77 -9.93 -19.15
N ILE A 383 7.53 -9.70 -20.45
CA ILE A 383 6.94 -8.45 -20.94
C ILE A 383 5.52 -8.26 -20.38
N LEU A 384 4.70 -9.31 -20.38
CA LEU A 384 3.36 -9.30 -19.80
C LEU A 384 3.40 -9.01 -18.29
N SER A 385 4.36 -9.58 -17.56
CA SER A 385 4.53 -9.31 -16.13
C SER A 385 4.84 -7.84 -15.89
N PHE A 386 5.71 -7.24 -16.72
CA PHE A 386 6.00 -5.81 -16.67
C PHE A 386 4.75 -4.97 -16.98
N LEU A 387 3.98 -5.32 -18.01
CA LEU A 387 2.74 -4.63 -18.36
C LEU A 387 1.63 -4.74 -17.29
N ILE A 388 1.59 -5.85 -16.56
CA ILE A 388 0.57 -6.12 -15.54
C ILE A 388 0.96 -5.51 -14.20
N LEU A 389 2.23 -5.60 -13.82
CA LEU A 389 2.74 -5.24 -12.51
C LEU A 389 3.27 -3.80 -12.43
N ARG A 390 3.41 -3.10 -13.56
CA ARG A 390 3.67 -1.65 -13.61
C ARG A 390 2.56 -0.85 -12.93
N GLY A 391 2.95 0.31 -12.40
CA GLY A 391 2.08 1.25 -11.71
C GLY A 391 1.38 2.18 -12.69
N ASN A 392 0.84 3.29 -12.18
CA ASN A 392 0.17 4.34 -12.96
C ASN A 392 1.18 5.11 -13.83
N GLY A 393 1.66 4.48 -14.90
CA GLY A 393 2.69 5.02 -15.76
C GLY A 393 2.22 5.53 -17.12
N SER A 394 3.06 6.34 -17.79
CA SER A 394 2.79 6.93 -19.12
C SER A 394 2.64 5.90 -20.24
N ILE A 395 2.33 6.36 -21.45
CA ILE A 395 2.26 5.50 -22.63
C ILE A 395 3.62 4.80 -22.82
N LEU A 396 3.60 3.47 -22.95
CA LEU A 396 4.81 2.66 -23.08
C LEU A 396 5.05 2.33 -24.55
N GLU A 397 6.17 2.82 -25.08
CA GLU A 397 6.59 2.50 -26.44
C GLU A 397 7.34 1.17 -26.47
N ILE A 398 7.45 0.56 -27.64
CA ILE A 398 8.09 -0.74 -27.78
C ILE A 398 9.60 -0.64 -27.47
N GLY A 399 10.25 0.42 -27.95
CA GLY A 399 11.69 0.64 -27.72
C GLY A 399 12.05 0.75 -26.24
N ASP A 400 11.14 1.29 -25.41
CA ASP A 400 11.35 1.38 -23.96
C ASP A 400 11.39 -0.02 -23.31
N VAL A 401 10.51 -0.92 -23.75
CA VAL A 401 10.46 -2.30 -23.27
C VAL A 401 11.69 -3.09 -23.70
N GLU A 402 12.08 -2.94 -24.97
CA GLU A 402 13.27 -3.61 -25.50
C GLU A 402 14.53 -3.14 -24.77
N HIS A 403 14.66 -1.84 -24.54
CA HIS A 403 15.77 -1.29 -23.77
C HIS A 403 15.78 -1.81 -22.32
N TYR A 404 14.63 -1.82 -21.66
CA TYR A 404 14.52 -2.26 -20.27
C TYR A 404 14.86 -3.74 -20.07
N PHE A 405 14.43 -4.61 -20.99
CA PHE A 405 14.76 -6.04 -20.92
C PHE A 405 16.10 -6.38 -21.58
N ASN A 406 16.77 -5.42 -22.21
CA ASN A 406 17.96 -5.60 -23.03
C ASN A 406 17.72 -6.62 -24.17
N TYR A 407 16.58 -6.46 -24.84
CA TYR A 407 16.19 -7.19 -26.04
C TYR A 407 16.62 -6.48 -27.32
N GLU A 408 16.70 -7.21 -28.43
CA GLU A 408 17.01 -6.64 -29.74
C GLU A 408 15.78 -5.93 -30.33
N GLU A 409 15.99 -4.95 -31.21
CA GLU A 409 14.90 -4.24 -31.88
C GLU A 409 14.02 -5.24 -32.66
N GLY A 410 12.72 -5.28 -32.35
CA GLY A 410 11.75 -6.19 -32.94
C GLY A 410 11.41 -7.41 -32.07
N ASP A 411 12.16 -7.68 -30.99
CA ASP A 411 11.91 -8.83 -30.12
C ASP A 411 10.56 -8.76 -29.41
N VAL A 412 10.12 -7.56 -28.99
CA VAL A 412 8.81 -7.40 -28.34
C VAL A 412 7.68 -7.75 -29.30
N GLN A 413 7.81 -7.36 -30.57
CA GLN A 413 6.85 -7.73 -31.60
C GLN A 413 6.90 -9.24 -31.85
N ILE A 414 8.08 -9.85 -31.96
CA ILE A 414 8.22 -11.30 -32.12
C ILE A 414 7.51 -12.04 -30.98
N CYS A 415 7.64 -11.56 -29.74
CA CYS A 415 7.07 -12.21 -28.56
C CYS A 415 5.54 -12.05 -28.44
N LEU A 416 4.97 -10.92 -28.86
CA LEU A 416 3.57 -10.57 -28.56
C LEU A 416 2.61 -10.54 -29.74
N ASN A 417 3.08 -10.57 -30.99
CA ASN A 417 2.24 -10.41 -32.19
C ASN A 417 1.15 -11.50 -32.34
N ASP A 418 1.43 -12.72 -31.88
CA ASP A 418 0.45 -13.80 -31.90
C ASP A 418 -0.62 -13.69 -30.79
N LEU A 419 -0.41 -12.77 -29.83
CA LEU A 419 -1.38 -12.39 -28.80
C LEU A 419 -2.23 -11.15 -29.18
N HIS A 420 -2.26 -10.76 -30.46
CA HIS A 420 -3.02 -9.60 -30.98
C HIS A 420 -4.53 -9.56 -30.64
N SER A 421 -5.12 -10.69 -30.23
CA SER A 421 -6.53 -10.74 -29.80
C SER A 421 -6.76 -10.26 -28.37
N ILE A 422 -5.69 -10.15 -27.58
CA ILE A 422 -5.71 -9.79 -26.16
C ILE A 422 -4.75 -8.63 -25.82
N ILE A 423 -3.78 -8.32 -26.70
CA ILE A 423 -2.80 -7.24 -26.56
C ILE A 423 -2.73 -6.43 -27.85
N ASN A 424 -2.67 -5.11 -27.74
CA ASN A 424 -2.33 -4.23 -28.86
C ASN A 424 -0.82 -4.15 -29.04
N VAL A 425 -0.31 -4.57 -30.20
CA VAL A 425 1.11 -4.48 -30.57
C VAL A 425 1.27 -3.59 -31.81
N PRO A 426 1.82 -2.36 -31.67
CA PRO A 426 2.08 -1.45 -32.79
C PRO A 426 2.99 -2.02 -33.89
N LEU A 427 2.72 -1.70 -35.17
CA LEU A 427 3.54 -2.12 -36.31
C LEU A 427 4.69 -1.12 -36.58
N PRO A 428 5.90 -1.59 -36.96
CA PRO A 428 7.01 -0.71 -37.33
C PRO A 428 6.81 -0.05 -38.71
N GLY A 429 7.04 1.27 -38.82
CA GLY A 429 7.26 1.95 -40.10
C GLY A 429 6.09 2.73 -40.75
N GLY A 430 5.06 3.13 -39.99
CA GLY A 430 4.04 4.06 -40.48
C GLY A 430 4.59 5.49 -40.69
N SER A 431 4.40 6.08 -41.87
CA SER A 431 4.89 7.44 -42.20
C SER A 431 4.39 8.51 -41.21
N ILE A 432 5.30 9.42 -40.85
CA ILE A 432 5.20 10.43 -39.77
C ILE A 432 4.09 11.49 -39.99
N ILE A 433 3.39 11.50 -41.13
CA ILE A 433 2.57 12.66 -41.52
C ILE A 433 1.07 12.48 -41.22
N GLU A 434 0.53 11.28 -41.06
CA GLU A 434 -0.90 11.11 -40.73
C GLU A 434 -1.19 9.80 -39.95
N GLN A 435 -0.74 9.67 -38.70
CA GLN A 435 -1.21 8.55 -37.84
C GLN A 435 -1.71 9.02 -36.44
N PRO A 436 -2.85 8.48 -35.95
CA PRO A 436 -3.37 8.70 -34.59
C PRO A 436 -2.52 7.90 -33.56
N PRO A 437 -2.75 8.00 -32.23
CA PRO A 437 -1.86 7.59 -31.14
C PRO A 437 -1.97 6.06 -30.87
N SER A 438 -2.15 5.26 -31.91
CA SER A 438 -2.22 3.80 -31.88
C SER A 438 -0.84 3.14 -31.73
N SER A 439 0.16 3.88 -31.21
CA SER A 439 1.57 3.49 -31.09
C SER A 439 1.96 2.86 -29.74
N ALA A 440 0.98 2.61 -28.86
CA ALA A 440 1.23 2.16 -27.48
C ALA A 440 0.98 0.66 -27.25
N LEU A 441 1.89 0.01 -26.53
CA LEU A 441 1.74 -1.37 -26.07
C LEU A 441 0.74 -1.43 -24.88
N HIS A 442 -0.41 -2.10 -25.05
CA HIS A 442 -1.39 -2.23 -23.96
C HIS A 442 -2.25 -3.49 -24.04
N ILE A 443 -2.71 -3.96 -22.87
CA ILE A 443 -3.63 -5.10 -22.73
C ILE A 443 -5.07 -4.61 -22.93
N TYR A 444 -5.86 -5.28 -23.76
CA TYR A 444 -7.23 -4.83 -24.07
C TYR A 444 -8.19 -4.93 -22.88
N HIS A 445 -8.00 -5.92 -22.01
CA HIS A 445 -8.98 -6.20 -20.96
C HIS A 445 -8.36 -6.67 -19.64
N THR A 446 -8.91 -6.17 -18.53
CA THR A 446 -8.42 -6.42 -17.16
C THR A 446 -8.55 -7.88 -16.71
N SER A 447 -9.48 -8.67 -17.25
CA SER A 447 -9.59 -10.10 -16.89
C SER A 447 -8.38 -10.94 -17.28
N LEU A 448 -7.57 -10.50 -18.25
CA LEU A 448 -6.32 -11.19 -18.58
C LEU A 448 -5.32 -11.09 -17.41
N ARG A 449 -5.27 -9.93 -16.76
CA ARG A 449 -4.48 -9.73 -15.53
C ARG A 449 -4.97 -10.66 -14.42
N ASP A 450 -6.28 -10.68 -14.16
CA ASP A 450 -6.86 -11.53 -13.11
C ASP A 450 -6.62 -13.03 -13.37
N PHE A 451 -6.58 -13.43 -14.64
CA PHE A 451 -6.23 -14.80 -15.05
C PHE A 451 -4.75 -15.10 -14.81
N LEU A 452 -3.83 -14.28 -15.34
CA LEU A 452 -2.39 -14.53 -15.28
C LEU A 452 -1.84 -14.48 -13.84
N LEU A 453 -2.49 -13.75 -12.93
CA LEU A 453 -2.10 -13.66 -11.52
C LEU A 453 -2.68 -14.78 -10.64
N ASP A 454 -3.47 -15.71 -11.19
CA ASP A 454 -4.02 -16.86 -10.46
C ASP A 454 -3.40 -18.17 -10.94
N LYS A 455 -2.62 -18.82 -10.07
CA LYS A 455 -1.90 -20.06 -10.37
C LYS A 455 -2.81 -21.21 -10.78
N LYS A 456 -4.01 -21.32 -10.20
CA LYS A 456 -4.96 -22.40 -10.51
C LYS A 456 -5.58 -22.19 -11.89
N ARG A 457 -5.81 -20.93 -12.28
CA ARG A 457 -6.43 -20.56 -13.55
C ARG A 457 -5.43 -20.58 -14.70
N ALA A 458 -4.32 -19.84 -14.59
CA ALA A 458 -3.32 -19.69 -15.66
C ALA A 458 -2.39 -20.89 -15.83
N LYS A 459 -2.34 -21.80 -14.85
CA LYS A 459 -1.50 -23.01 -14.88
C LYS A 459 -0.04 -22.66 -15.21
N ARG A 460 0.48 -23.12 -16.37
CA ARG A 460 1.87 -22.85 -16.78
C ARG A 460 2.14 -21.39 -17.18
N PHE A 461 1.10 -20.61 -17.46
CA PHE A 461 1.21 -19.19 -17.82
C PHE A 461 1.07 -18.27 -16.60
N PHE A 462 1.08 -18.85 -15.38
CA PHE A 462 0.98 -18.09 -14.14
C PHE A 462 2.17 -17.14 -13.98
N ILE A 463 1.84 -15.87 -13.73
CA ILE A 463 2.77 -14.81 -13.37
C ILE A 463 2.76 -14.71 -11.85
N ASP A 464 3.86 -15.13 -11.24
CA ASP A 464 4.10 -14.92 -9.82
C ASP A 464 4.44 -13.43 -9.60
N ALA A 465 3.43 -12.65 -9.20
CA ALA A 465 3.55 -11.21 -8.99
C ALA A 465 4.74 -10.86 -8.08
N VAL A 466 4.98 -11.66 -7.04
CA VAL A 466 6.06 -11.43 -6.09
C VAL A 466 7.40 -11.60 -6.77
N HIS A 467 7.60 -12.74 -7.43
CA HIS A 467 8.85 -13.05 -8.11
C HIS A 467 9.15 -12.01 -9.20
N CYS A 468 8.16 -11.67 -10.01
CA CYS A 468 8.29 -10.68 -11.06
C CYS A 468 8.58 -9.29 -10.50
N HIS A 469 7.96 -8.87 -9.39
CA HIS A 469 8.29 -7.60 -8.76
C HIS A 469 9.74 -7.53 -8.26
N ILE A 470 10.26 -8.62 -7.69
CA ILE A 470 11.66 -8.72 -7.24
C ILE A 470 12.61 -8.63 -8.44
N SER A 471 12.35 -9.42 -9.48
CA SER A 471 13.16 -9.45 -10.71
C SER A 471 13.16 -8.09 -11.43
N LEU A 472 11.99 -7.47 -11.60
CA LEU A 472 11.85 -6.14 -12.19
C LEU A 472 12.60 -5.08 -11.37
N ALA A 473 12.45 -5.07 -10.04
CA ALA A 473 13.14 -4.11 -9.19
C ALA A 473 14.67 -4.26 -9.24
N LYS A 474 15.19 -5.50 -9.30
CA LYS A 474 16.62 -5.76 -9.47
C LYS A 474 17.13 -5.27 -10.82
N ARG A 475 16.42 -5.59 -11.92
CA ARG A 475 16.76 -5.08 -13.26
C ARG A 475 16.75 -3.56 -13.30
N CYS A 476 15.81 -2.90 -12.62
CA CYS A 476 15.82 -1.44 -12.44
C CYS A 476 17.11 -0.98 -11.75
N ILE A 477 17.50 -1.61 -10.63
CA ILE A 477 18.73 -1.29 -9.89
C ILE A 477 19.97 -1.55 -10.74
N ASP A 478 19.99 -2.61 -11.54
CA ASP A 478 21.09 -2.95 -12.43
C ASP A 478 21.21 -1.94 -13.58
N HIS A 479 20.10 -1.49 -14.17
CA HIS A 479 20.10 -0.39 -15.15
C HIS A 479 20.60 0.92 -14.54
N ILE A 480 20.12 1.27 -13.34
CA ILE A 480 20.65 2.40 -12.56
C ILE A 480 22.17 2.23 -12.33
N SER A 481 22.62 1.02 -12.01
CA SER A 481 24.02 0.75 -11.69
C SER A 481 24.92 0.65 -12.94
N CYS A 482 24.42 0.21 -14.09
CA CYS A 482 25.16 0.07 -15.34
C CYS A 482 25.30 1.40 -16.09
N SER A 483 24.41 2.36 -15.83
CA SER A 483 24.56 3.76 -16.30
C SER A 483 25.84 4.46 -15.77
N PHE A 484 26.59 3.83 -14.86
CA PHE A 484 27.97 4.20 -14.50
C PHE A 484 29.00 3.97 -15.61
N ASN A 485 28.66 3.29 -16.71
CA ASN A 485 29.59 3.07 -17.82
C ASN A 485 29.71 4.34 -18.70
N PRO A 486 30.88 5.02 -18.73
CA PRO A 486 31.05 6.30 -19.43
C PRO A 486 30.85 6.24 -20.95
N LYS A 487 30.72 5.05 -21.54
CA LYS A 487 30.48 4.85 -22.98
C LYS A 487 29.00 4.80 -23.39
N LEU A 488 28.06 4.66 -22.45
CA LEU A 488 26.61 4.56 -22.72
C LEU A 488 25.85 5.85 -22.35
N ARG A 489 26.53 7.01 -22.37
CA ARG A 489 26.09 8.32 -21.84
C ARG A 489 25.07 9.08 -22.72
N THR A 490 24.17 8.40 -23.39
CA THR A 490 23.07 9.07 -24.11
C THR A 490 21.77 8.90 -23.33
N GLU A 491 21.44 9.99 -22.63
CA GLU A 491 20.10 10.55 -22.42
C GLU A 491 19.24 10.05 -21.25
N ASN A 492 18.44 11.00 -20.76
CA ASN A 492 17.43 10.98 -19.69
C ASN A 492 16.44 9.79 -19.69
N SER A 493 16.51 8.86 -20.65
CA SER A 493 15.51 7.82 -20.86
C SER A 493 15.40 6.84 -19.70
N ALA A 494 16.50 6.40 -19.07
CA ALA A 494 16.43 5.43 -17.98
C ALA A 494 15.82 6.02 -16.70
N ILE A 495 16.20 7.24 -16.30
CA ILE A 495 15.58 7.91 -15.13
C ILE A 495 14.12 8.21 -15.41
N GLN A 496 13.82 8.80 -16.58
CA GLN A 496 12.46 9.15 -16.97
C GLN A 496 11.58 7.90 -17.08
N PHE A 497 12.11 6.81 -17.66
CA PHE A 497 11.43 5.52 -17.74
C PHE A 497 11.14 4.93 -16.35
N LEU A 498 12.10 5.00 -15.42
CA LEU A 498 11.90 4.54 -14.05
C LEU A 498 10.86 5.39 -13.28
N GLN A 499 10.88 6.71 -13.48
CA GLN A 499 9.90 7.66 -12.95
C GLN A 499 8.50 7.42 -13.54
N ASP A 500 8.43 7.08 -14.82
CA ASP A 500 7.20 6.99 -15.59
C ASP A 500 6.58 5.59 -15.60
N HIS A 501 7.30 4.51 -15.31
CA HIS A 501 6.81 3.14 -15.59
C HIS A 501 6.99 2.13 -14.45
N VAL A 502 7.74 2.44 -13.39
CA VAL A 502 7.93 1.50 -12.28
C VAL A 502 6.92 1.80 -11.17
N ALA A 503 6.16 0.77 -10.79
CA ALA A 503 5.18 0.82 -9.69
C ALA A 503 5.87 0.97 -8.33
N PHE A 504 6.33 2.17 -8.03
CA PHE A 504 6.78 2.54 -6.71
C PHE A 504 6.17 3.90 -6.36
N ASP A 505 4.85 3.95 -6.19
CA ASP A 505 4.18 5.17 -5.74
C ASP A 505 4.85 5.75 -4.47
N ALA A 506 5.38 4.87 -3.59
CA ALA A 506 6.20 5.25 -2.43
C ALA A 506 7.58 5.84 -2.77
N VAL A 507 8.22 5.44 -3.88
CA VAL A 507 9.45 6.09 -4.37
C VAL A 507 9.09 7.45 -4.95
N PHE A 508 7.99 7.56 -5.70
CA PHE A 508 7.58 8.83 -6.33
C PHE A 508 7.21 9.93 -5.32
N ASP A 509 6.50 9.59 -4.25
CA ASP A 509 6.20 10.54 -3.16
C ASP A 509 7.47 11.01 -2.42
N SER A 510 8.56 10.22 -2.47
CA SER A 510 9.85 10.56 -1.87
C SER A 510 10.83 11.26 -2.84
N VAL A 511 10.69 11.05 -4.15
CA VAL A 511 11.48 11.70 -5.20
C VAL A 511 11.03 13.15 -5.44
N ASN A 512 9.75 13.46 -5.15
CA ASN A 512 9.26 14.84 -5.15
C ASN A 512 9.69 15.67 -3.93
N GLN A 513 10.39 15.07 -2.97
CA GLN A 513 11.12 15.82 -1.95
C GLN A 513 12.45 16.28 -2.57
N PRO A 514 12.85 17.55 -2.39
CA PRO A 514 14.13 18.02 -2.92
C PRO A 514 15.23 17.06 -2.43
N PRO A 515 16.18 16.65 -3.30
CA PRO A 515 17.20 15.69 -2.92
C PRO A 515 17.80 16.14 -1.60
N MET A 516 17.90 15.21 -0.62
CA MET A 516 18.66 15.43 0.61
C MET A 516 20.13 15.58 0.23
N ILE A 517 20.47 16.73 -0.34
CA ILE A 517 21.83 17.18 -0.56
C ILE A 517 22.42 17.29 0.84
N ASP A 518 23.67 16.86 1.00
CA ASP A 518 24.41 17.04 2.25
C ASP A 518 24.77 18.53 2.40
N LEU A 519 23.73 19.36 2.50
CA LEU A 519 23.79 20.77 2.83
C LEU A 519 24.61 20.97 4.11
N PRO A 520 24.54 20.11 5.15
CA PRO A 520 25.46 20.19 6.29
C PRO A 520 26.94 20.13 5.91
N ALA A 521 27.36 19.27 4.99
CA ALA A 521 28.76 19.22 4.55
C ALA A 521 29.17 20.49 3.78
N ILE A 522 28.31 21.00 2.88
CA ILE A 522 28.59 22.24 2.14
C ILE A 522 28.64 23.45 3.09
N VAL A 523 27.74 23.50 4.07
CA VAL A 523 27.71 24.55 5.11
C VAL A 523 28.95 24.46 6.00
N LYS A 524 29.32 23.26 6.43
CA LYS A 524 30.54 23.03 7.23
C LYS A 524 31.78 23.43 6.45
N TRP A 525 31.85 23.12 5.16
CA TRP A 525 32.93 23.59 4.31
C TRP A 525 32.93 25.10 4.18
N ALA A 526 31.78 25.73 3.92
CA ALA A 526 31.71 27.18 3.80
C ALA A 526 32.16 27.92 5.08
N GLU A 527 31.92 27.32 6.25
CA GLU A 527 32.27 27.86 7.58
C GLU A 527 33.68 27.45 8.05
N GLY A 528 34.23 26.34 7.54
CA GLY A 528 35.44 25.70 8.05
C GLY A 528 36.76 26.25 7.51
N ASN A 529 37.87 25.70 8.00
CA ASN A 529 39.24 26.04 7.60
C ASN A 529 39.83 25.02 6.60
N GLU A 530 39.02 24.31 5.80
CA GLU A 530 39.58 23.36 4.81
C GLU A 530 40.46 24.07 3.77
N THR A 531 41.43 23.33 3.24
CA THR A 531 42.48 23.83 2.35
C THR A 531 42.02 24.12 0.92
N PHE A 532 40.85 23.63 0.51
CA PHE A 532 40.31 23.82 -0.84
C PHE A 532 39.29 24.95 -0.90
N GLN A 533 39.40 25.80 -1.93
CA GLN A 533 38.64 27.06 -2.06
C GLN A 533 37.42 26.94 -2.95
N PHE A 534 37.33 25.91 -3.79
CA PHE A 534 36.21 25.71 -4.71
C PHE A 534 35.38 24.51 -4.33
N PHE A 535 34.07 24.68 -4.35
CA PHE A 535 33.12 23.58 -4.31
C PHE A 535 32.30 23.64 -5.59
N TRP A 536 32.50 22.67 -6.48
CA TRP A 536 31.79 22.62 -7.76
C TRP A 536 30.65 21.62 -7.69
N LEU A 537 29.43 22.14 -7.80
CA LEU A 537 28.20 21.37 -7.79
C LEU A 537 27.60 21.35 -9.20
N TYR A 538 27.50 20.16 -9.80
CA TYR A 538 27.05 20.02 -11.19
C TYR A 538 25.97 18.95 -11.37
N GLY A 539 25.08 19.14 -12.35
CA GLY A 539 24.00 18.20 -12.64
C GLY A 539 23.26 18.49 -13.94
N SER A 540 22.42 17.54 -14.35
CA SER A 540 21.66 17.57 -15.62
C SER A 540 20.41 18.46 -15.58
N VAL A 541 19.74 18.59 -14.43
CA VAL A 541 18.49 19.36 -14.28
C VAL A 541 18.76 20.81 -13.85
N SER A 542 18.30 21.80 -14.62
CA SER A 542 18.55 23.23 -14.33
C SER A 542 17.79 23.77 -13.12
N THR A 543 16.55 23.33 -12.91
CA THR A 543 15.67 23.88 -11.87
C THR A 543 16.10 23.44 -10.46
N GLU A 544 16.60 22.21 -10.33
CA GLU A 544 17.07 21.66 -9.06
C GLU A 544 18.40 22.29 -8.61
N ARG A 545 19.31 22.55 -9.56
CA ARG A 545 20.62 23.21 -9.31
C ARG A 545 20.49 24.55 -8.60
N SER A 546 19.65 25.45 -9.13
CA SER A 546 19.45 26.77 -8.53
C SER A 546 18.71 26.72 -7.18
N ILE A 547 17.93 25.67 -6.90
CA ILE A 547 17.31 25.47 -5.58
C ILE A 547 18.38 25.20 -4.53
N VAL A 548 19.40 24.40 -4.85
CA VAL A 548 20.53 24.13 -3.95
C VAL A 548 21.30 25.42 -3.65
N ALA A 549 21.66 26.18 -4.69
CA ALA A 549 22.37 27.44 -4.57
C ALA A 549 21.62 28.41 -3.65
N ARG A 550 20.31 28.55 -3.84
CA ARG A 550 19.43 29.39 -3.00
C ARG A 550 19.35 28.89 -1.56
N SER A 551 19.21 27.57 -1.36
CA SER A 551 19.09 26.98 -0.02
C SER A 551 20.37 27.18 0.79
N VAL A 552 21.55 26.91 0.20
CA VAL A 552 22.85 27.16 0.84
C VAL A 552 23.02 28.66 1.15
N THR A 553 22.69 29.53 0.19
CA THR A 553 22.75 30.98 0.39
C THR A 553 21.86 31.40 1.56
N GLN A 554 20.61 30.95 1.62
CA GLN A 554 19.66 31.31 2.67
C GLN A 554 20.12 30.83 4.06
N MET A 555 20.64 29.60 4.15
CA MET A 555 21.15 29.05 5.42
C MET A 555 22.33 29.87 5.94
N LEU A 556 23.30 30.17 5.08
CA LEU A 556 24.54 30.87 5.44
C LEU A 556 24.39 32.39 5.56
N GLN A 557 23.36 32.98 4.95
CA GLN A 557 23.13 34.43 5.01
C GLN A 557 22.81 34.90 6.43
N SER A 558 22.04 34.12 7.19
CA SER A 558 21.77 34.40 8.61
C SER A 558 23.02 34.31 9.50
N ARG A 559 24.07 33.66 9.01
CA ARG A 559 25.32 33.38 9.73
C ARG A 559 26.48 34.29 9.33
N GLY A 560 26.25 35.22 8.41
CA GLY A 560 27.24 36.25 8.02
C GLY A 560 28.39 35.75 7.13
N VAL A 561 28.29 34.54 6.56
CA VAL A 561 29.36 33.91 5.75
C VAL A 561 29.29 34.34 4.28
N ILE A 562 28.10 34.70 3.76
CA ILE A 562 27.92 35.08 2.35
C ILE A 562 28.52 36.46 2.07
N ALA A 563 29.52 36.51 1.21
CA ALA A 563 30.16 37.73 0.74
C ALA A 563 29.54 38.28 -0.55
N ALA A 564 29.27 37.40 -1.52
CA ALA A 564 28.68 37.79 -2.79
C ALA A 564 27.92 36.64 -3.45
N THR A 565 26.92 36.97 -4.24
CA THR A 565 26.18 36.02 -5.08
C THR A 565 26.01 36.58 -6.49
N PHE A 566 26.08 35.71 -7.51
CA PHE A 566 25.78 36.06 -8.89
C PHE A 566 25.14 34.86 -9.60
N SER A 567 24.02 35.08 -10.28
CA SER A 567 23.33 34.04 -11.06
C SER A 567 23.30 34.44 -12.52
N PHE A 568 23.89 33.62 -13.39
CA PHE A 568 23.83 33.81 -14.83
C PHE A 568 22.44 33.49 -15.36
N SER A 569 22.06 34.13 -16.47
CA SER A 569 20.80 33.83 -17.14
C SER A 569 20.87 34.12 -18.63
N LYS A 570 20.57 33.12 -19.47
CA LYS A 570 20.55 33.28 -20.93
C LYS A 570 19.46 34.26 -21.40
N SER A 571 18.40 34.44 -20.62
CA SER A 571 17.26 35.31 -20.96
C SER A 571 17.45 36.75 -20.52
N ASP A 572 18.44 37.05 -19.67
CA ASP A 572 18.71 38.38 -19.16
C ASP A 572 19.98 38.97 -19.79
N PRO A 573 19.88 40.04 -20.59
CA PRO A 573 21.03 40.63 -21.28
C PRO A 573 22.10 41.19 -20.35
N THR A 574 21.79 41.43 -19.08
CA THR A 574 22.75 41.93 -18.08
C THR A 574 23.46 40.80 -17.32
N ARG A 575 22.97 39.56 -17.44
CA ARG A 575 23.46 38.37 -16.72
C ARG A 575 23.80 37.19 -17.64
N LYS A 576 23.81 37.41 -18.95
CA LYS A 576 24.18 36.39 -19.95
C LYS A 576 25.70 36.23 -20.15
N ASP A 577 26.51 37.17 -19.65
CA ASP A 577 27.97 37.14 -19.74
C ASP A 577 28.65 37.69 -18.48
N ALA A 578 30.00 37.69 -18.48
CA ALA A 578 30.82 38.10 -17.34
C ALA A 578 30.92 39.63 -17.13
N SER A 579 30.31 40.46 -17.99
CA SER A 579 30.50 41.92 -17.99
C SER A 579 30.15 42.60 -16.67
N GLN A 580 29.10 42.11 -15.98
CA GLN A 580 28.65 42.65 -14.70
C GLN A 580 29.21 41.89 -13.49
N LEU A 581 29.89 40.75 -13.69
CA LEU A 581 30.30 39.84 -12.62
C LEU A 581 31.20 40.54 -11.60
N ILE A 582 32.29 41.17 -12.07
CA ILE A 582 33.31 41.76 -11.21
C ILE A 582 32.78 42.97 -10.44
N ALA A 583 32.10 43.89 -11.14
CA ALA A 583 31.50 45.07 -10.51
C ALA A 583 30.46 44.69 -9.44
N THR A 584 29.66 43.65 -9.72
CA THR A 584 28.63 43.15 -8.80
C THR A 584 29.23 42.48 -7.57
N ILE A 585 30.30 41.68 -7.73
CA ILE A 585 31.04 41.08 -6.61
C ILE A 585 31.71 42.17 -5.77
N ALA A 586 32.40 43.14 -6.39
CA ALA A 586 33.07 44.24 -5.68
C ALA A 586 32.08 45.09 -4.87
N TYR A 587 30.91 45.41 -5.45
CA TYR A 587 29.84 46.12 -4.75
C TYR A 587 29.35 45.33 -3.53
N GLN A 588 29.13 44.02 -3.67
CA GLN A 588 28.69 43.17 -2.56
C GLN A 588 29.75 43.07 -1.46
N PHE A 589 31.02 42.91 -1.81
CA PHE A 589 32.12 42.97 -0.85
C PHE A 589 32.17 44.31 -0.09
N CYS A 590 31.94 45.45 -0.74
CA CYS A 590 31.89 46.75 -0.05
C CYS A 590 30.78 46.84 1.01
N ARG A 591 29.72 46.05 0.88
CA ARG A 591 28.60 46.00 1.84
C ARG A 591 28.90 45.07 3.01
N VAL A 592 29.61 43.98 2.75
CA VAL A 592 29.90 42.93 3.75
C VAL A 592 31.20 43.22 4.51
N ILE A 593 32.21 43.80 3.85
CA ILE A 593 33.54 44.07 4.40
C ILE A 593 33.81 45.58 4.35
N PRO A 594 33.55 46.33 5.44
CA PRO A 594 33.67 47.80 5.45
C PRO A 594 35.06 48.33 5.05
N ALA A 595 36.13 47.60 5.37
CA ALA A 595 37.51 47.97 5.02
C ALA A 595 37.77 47.95 3.49
N VAL A 596 37.05 47.10 2.75
CA VAL A 596 37.14 47.03 1.28
C VAL A 596 36.54 48.27 0.63
N LYS A 597 35.49 48.85 1.23
CA LYS A 597 34.76 50.00 0.67
C LYS A 597 35.67 51.21 0.42
N SER A 598 36.52 51.56 1.38
CA SER A 598 37.46 52.68 1.23
C SER A 598 38.52 52.42 0.17
N ALA A 599 39.01 51.18 0.09
CA ALA A 599 40.02 50.80 -0.90
C ALA A 599 39.44 50.80 -2.33
N VAL A 600 38.25 50.22 -2.53
CA VAL A 600 37.55 50.24 -3.83
C VAL A 600 37.24 51.66 -4.26
N ALA A 601 36.77 52.52 -3.35
CA ALA A 601 36.52 53.93 -3.66
C ALA A 601 37.79 54.68 -4.10
N ALA A 602 38.93 54.39 -3.47
CA ALA A 602 40.22 54.97 -3.86
C ALA A 602 40.67 54.50 -5.25
N TRP A 603 40.49 53.20 -5.57
CA TRP A 603 40.78 52.66 -6.90
C TRP A 603 39.91 53.30 -8.00
N ILE A 604 38.61 53.47 -7.75
CA ILE A 604 37.69 54.13 -8.69
C ILE A 604 38.05 55.61 -8.86
N ALA A 605 38.42 56.30 -7.78
CA ALA A 605 38.85 57.70 -7.85
C ALA A 605 40.14 57.87 -8.66
N ASN A 606 41.05 56.89 -8.60
CA ASN A 606 42.32 56.90 -9.31
C ASN A 606 42.20 56.47 -10.78
N ASP A 607 41.29 55.55 -11.12
CA ASP A 607 40.94 55.21 -12.51
C ASP A 607 39.42 55.31 -12.74
N PRO A 608 38.90 56.51 -13.09
CA PRO A 608 37.48 56.70 -13.40
C PRO A 608 36.97 55.83 -14.57
N CYS A 609 37.88 55.31 -15.41
CA CYS A 609 37.57 54.45 -16.55
C CYS A 609 37.66 52.95 -16.22
N ILE A 610 37.80 52.57 -14.94
CA ILE A 610 38.04 51.18 -14.52
C ILE A 610 37.00 50.20 -15.07
N PHE A 611 35.72 50.57 -15.11
CA PHE A 611 34.64 49.72 -15.64
C PHE A 611 34.67 49.51 -17.16
N SER A 612 35.50 50.28 -17.86
CA SER A 612 35.77 50.12 -19.30
C SER A 612 37.07 49.37 -19.59
N ARG A 613 37.83 48.95 -18.55
CA ARG A 613 39.02 48.11 -18.68
C ARG A 613 38.65 46.64 -18.88
N SER A 614 39.64 45.81 -19.19
CA SER A 614 39.46 44.35 -19.27
C SER A 614 39.01 43.77 -17.93
N LEU A 615 38.23 42.68 -17.95
CA LEU A 615 37.74 42.04 -16.73
C LEU A 615 38.86 41.60 -15.76
N PRO A 616 40.02 41.08 -16.22
CA PRO A 616 41.14 40.81 -15.32
C PRO A 616 41.68 42.06 -14.61
N ALA A 617 41.77 43.20 -15.31
CA ALA A 617 42.20 44.46 -14.71
C ALA A 617 41.17 44.99 -13.70
N GLN A 618 39.87 44.81 -14.00
CA GLN A 618 38.80 45.11 -13.04
C GLN A 618 38.89 44.20 -11.80
N LEU A 619 39.14 42.90 -11.98
CA LEU A 619 39.25 41.93 -10.89
C LEU A 619 40.42 42.27 -9.96
N GLU A 620 41.58 42.58 -10.53
CA GLU A 620 42.75 43.02 -9.75
C GLU A 620 42.44 44.28 -8.94
N ALA A 621 41.96 45.34 -9.58
CA ALA A 621 41.79 46.66 -8.97
C ALA A 621 40.60 46.75 -8.01
N LEU A 622 39.49 46.06 -8.30
CA LEU A 622 38.24 46.20 -7.56
C LEU A 622 37.99 45.08 -6.54
N VAL A 623 38.68 43.94 -6.65
CA VAL A 623 38.50 42.79 -5.75
C VAL A 623 39.80 42.41 -5.07
N ILE A 624 40.85 42.01 -5.83
CA ILE A 624 42.07 41.42 -5.26
C ILE A 624 42.87 42.43 -4.42
N HIS A 625 43.24 43.59 -4.99
CA HIS A 625 44.03 44.59 -4.27
C HIS A 625 43.29 45.16 -3.04
N PRO A 626 41.99 45.52 -3.14
CA PRO A 626 41.21 45.97 -1.99
C PRO A 626 41.08 44.95 -0.86
N LEU A 627 40.85 43.67 -1.17
CA LEU A 627 40.80 42.60 -0.17
C LEU A 627 42.18 42.36 0.46
N SER A 628 43.24 42.33 -0.34
CA SER A 628 44.61 42.17 0.16
C SER A 628 45.00 43.32 1.11
N ALA A 629 44.63 44.55 0.77
CA ALA A 629 44.84 45.73 1.62
C ALA A 629 43.97 45.69 2.90
N ALA A 630 42.74 45.19 2.83
CA ALA A 630 41.88 45.00 4.00
C ALA A 630 42.49 43.95 4.96
N ILE A 631 43.04 42.86 4.42
CA ILE A 631 43.73 41.82 5.19
C ILE A 631 45.02 42.37 5.83
N GLN A 632 45.78 43.20 5.13
CA GLN A 632 47.03 43.79 5.64
C GLN A 632 46.81 44.94 6.65
N SER A 633 45.68 45.65 6.57
CA SER A 633 45.37 46.80 7.44
C SER A 633 44.60 46.42 8.72
N ALA A 634 43.87 45.30 8.70
CA ALA A 634 43.29 44.71 9.89
C ALA A 634 44.35 43.83 10.58
N ALA A 635 44.55 44.02 11.88
CA ALA A 635 45.16 43.01 12.73
C ALA A 635 44.20 41.80 12.86
N LEU A 636 43.99 41.05 11.77
CA LEU A 636 43.53 39.66 11.80
C LEU A 636 44.72 38.83 12.28
N ALA A 637 45.14 39.07 13.51
CA ALA A 637 46.36 38.53 14.11
C ALA A 637 46.17 37.11 14.69
N ASP A 638 44.95 36.57 14.64
CA ASP A 638 44.68 35.15 14.85
C ASP A 638 44.28 34.54 13.52
N GLU A 639 45.23 33.85 12.86
CA GLU A 639 44.95 33.03 11.67
C GLU A 639 43.84 31.99 11.93
N GLU A 640 43.59 31.61 13.20
CA GLU A 640 42.51 30.69 13.61
C GLU A 640 41.11 31.34 13.69
N SER A 641 40.99 32.67 13.71
CA SER A 641 39.72 33.39 13.99
C SER A 641 39.13 34.14 12.79
N THR A 642 39.77 34.11 11.61
CA THR A 642 39.31 34.90 10.46
C THR A 642 38.12 34.21 9.77
N PRO A 643 36.91 34.81 9.73
CA PRO A 643 35.75 34.14 9.15
C PRO A 643 35.90 33.96 7.63
N SER A 644 35.61 32.76 7.15
CA SER A 644 35.51 32.42 5.73
C SER A 644 34.40 33.23 5.06
N HIS A 645 34.67 33.75 3.85
CA HIS A 645 33.71 34.51 3.05
C HIS A 645 33.36 33.73 1.78
N LEU A 646 32.08 33.39 1.61
CA LEU A 646 31.61 32.59 0.50
C LEU A 646 31.08 33.45 -0.65
N VAL A 647 31.54 33.14 -1.86
CA VAL A 647 30.99 33.65 -3.13
C VAL A 647 30.22 32.53 -3.82
N VAL A 648 28.95 32.77 -4.16
CA VAL A 648 28.09 31.79 -4.86
C VAL A 648 27.90 32.21 -6.31
N LEU A 649 28.31 31.36 -7.25
CA LEU A 649 28.09 31.52 -8.69
C LEU A 649 27.10 30.46 -9.17
N ASP A 650 25.90 30.88 -9.56
CA ASP A 650 24.83 29.99 -10.01
C ASP A 650 24.64 30.03 -11.52
N SER A 651 24.26 28.90 -12.10
CA SER A 651 24.01 28.69 -13.54
C SER A 651 25.16 29.06 -14.47
N LEU A 652 26.42 28.71 -14.17
CA LEU A 652 27.56 29.08 -15.03
C LEU A 652 27.44 28.58 -16.49
N ASP A 653 26.75 27.47 -16.73
CA ASP A 653 26.38 26.95 -18.06
C ASP A 653 25.47 27.88 -18.88
N GLU A 654 24.82 28.84 -18.22
CA GLU A 654 24.03 29.89 -18.85
C GLU A 654 24.85 31.09 -19.35
N CYS A 655 26.15 31.13 -19.06
CA CYS A 655 27.05 32.19 -19.54
C CYS A 655 27.49 31.95 -21.01
N GLU A 656 27.34 32.96 -21.86
CA GLU A 656 27.81 32.95 -23.26
C GLU A 656 29.35 32.81 -23.34
N HIS A 657 30.08 33.46 -22.42
CA HIS A 657 31.55 33.52 -22.40
C HIS A 657 32.12 32.80 -21.16
N LYS A 658 31.76 31.53 -20.99
CA LYS A 658 32.14 30.74 -19.80
C LYS A 658 33.67 30.57 -19.65
N ASP A 659 34.41 30.46 -20.74
CA ASP A 659 35.88 30.35 -20.73
C ASP A 659 36.53 31.55 -20.05
N LEU A 660 35.99 32.76 -20.28
CA LEU A 660 36.47 33.99 -19.65
C LEU A 660 36.19 34.01 -18.15
N VAL A 661 35.04 33.49 -17.71
CA VAL A 661 34.73 33.33 -16.28
C VAL A 661 35.70 32.33 -15.64
N LEU A 662 35.97 31.22 -16.32
CA LEU A 662 36.91 30.18 -15.86
C LEU A 662 38.35 30.70 -15.81
N GLU A 663 38.78 31.51 -16.78
CA GLU A 663 40.07 32.20 -16.76
C GLU A 663 40.16 33.16 -15.56
N LEU A 664 39.14 33.99 -15.33
CA LEU A 664 39.08 34.89 -14.18
C LEU A 664 39.15 34.14 -12.84
N LEU A 665 38.45 33.00 -12.72
CA LEU A 665 38.52 32.15 -11.54
C LEU A 665 39.93 31.59 -11.35
N SER A 666 40.60 31.13 -12.41
CA SER A 666 41.98 30.62 -12.33
C SER A 666 42.99 31.69 -11.89
N VAL A 667 42.80 32.96 -12.30
CA VAL A 667 43.60 34.11 -11.83
C VAL A 667 43.42 34.38 -10.33
N MET A 668 42.24 34.10 -9.76
CA MET A 668 42.04 34.20 -8.30
C MET A 668 42.76 33.09 -7.52
N VAL A 669 42.98 31.92 -8.15
CA VAL A 669 43.67 30.76 -7.55
C VAL A 669 45.19 30.86 -7.64
N GLN A 670 45.71 31.34 -8.77
CA GLN A 670 47.15 31.44 -8.99
C GLN A 670 47.80 32.39 -7.95
N GLY A 671 48.52 31.78 -7.00
CA GLY A 671 49.30 32.49 -5.98
C GLY A 671 48.63 32.65 -4.60
N ALA A 672 47.47 31.99 -4.35
CA ALA A 672 46.77 32.01 -3.06
C ALA A 672 46.66 33.40 -2.41
N LYS A 673 46.36 34.44 -3.22
CA LYS A 673 46.31 35.83 -2.75
C LYS A 673 45.18 36.09 -1.74
N LEU A 674 44.18 35.21 -1.67
CA LEU A 674 42.97 35.36 -0.85
C LEU A 674 42.55 34.02 -0.19
N PRO A 675 43.26 33.53 0.84
CA PRO A 675 43.00 32.21 1.45
C PRO A 675 41.61 32.10 2.10
N TYR A 676 41.02 33.22 2.52
CA TYR A 676 39.75 33.27 3.26
C TYR A 676 38.50 33.40 2.38
N ILE A 677 38.64 33.41 1.05
CA ILE A 677 37.51 33.46 0.12
C ILE A 677 37.26 32.06 -0.44
N LYS A 678 36.02 31.58 -0.32
CA LYS A 678 35.54 30.30 -0.86
C LYS A 678 34.54 30.54 -2.00
N PHE A 679 34.46 29.61 -2.95
CA PHE A 679 33.61 29.70 -4.14
C PHE A 679 32.73 28.47 -4.29
N LEU A 680 31.41 28.65 -4.16
CA LEU A 680 30.44 27.63 -4.56
C LEU A 680 30.03 27.90 -6.01
N ILE A 681 30.38 26.99 -6.92
CA ILE A 681 30.05 27.09 -8.35
C ILE A 681 28.99 26.05 -8.66
N VAL A 682 27.87 26.50 -9.22
CA VAL A 682 26.76 25.65 -9.64
C VAL A 682 26.59 25.73 -11.15
N SER A 683 26.63 24.58 -11.83
CA SER A 683 26.56 24.54 -13.30
C SER A 683 25.99 23.24 -13.87
N GLY A 684 25.71 23.26 -15.16
CA GLY A 684 25.44 22.06 -15.95
C GLY A 684 26.70 21.23 -16.13
N ARG A 685 26.53 19.99 -16.61
CA ARG A 685 27.65 19.08 -16.93
C ARG A 685 28.17 19.36 -18.34
N GLU A 686 28.89 20.46 -18.50
CA GLU A 686 29.53 20.84 -19.77
C GLU A 686 31.03 20.51 -19.78
N ILE A 687 31.54 20.08 -20.93
CA ILE A 687 32.91 19.58 -21.09
C ILE A 687 33.96 20.67 -20.74
N ASP A 688 33.68 21.92 -21.10
CA ASP A 688 34.62 23.03 -20.95
C ASP A 688 34.82 23.37 -19.47
N ILE A 689 33.74 23.45 -18.70
CA ILE A 689 33.76 23.64 -17.25
C ILE A 689 34.49 22.46 -16.59
N GLN A 690 34.17 21.23 -17.02
CA GLN A 690 34.78 20.02 -16.48
C GLN A 690 36.29 19.97 -16.72
N ASN A 691 36.77 20.42 -17.87
CA ASN A 691 38.19 20.50 -18.19
C ASN A 691 38.92 21.45 -17.24
N THR A 692 38.39 22.65 -16.98
CA THR A 692 39.00 23.59 -16.03
C THR A 692 39.10 23.01 -14.62
N PHE A 693 38.04 22.39 -14.11
CA PHE A 693 38.11 21.74 -12.81
C PHE A 693 39.05 20.52 -12.80
N ASN A 694 39.36 19.92 -13.95
CA ASN A 694 40.35 18.85 -14.10
C ASN A 694 41.79 19.34 -14.28
N GLU A 695 42.02 20.63 -14.54
CA GLU A 695 43.36 21.19 -14.74
C GLU A 695 44.18 21.19 -13.44
N ALA A 696 45.51 21.17 -13.58
CA ALA A 696 46.45 21.07 -12.47
C ALA A 696 46.41 22.27 -11.49
N ILE A 697 45.76 23.39 -11.85
CA ILE A 697 45.70 24.61 -11.05
C ILE A 697 44.42 24.63 -10.18
N VAL A 698 43.25 24.50 -10.81
CA VAL A 698 41.95 24.57 -10.11
C VAL A 698 41.60 23.23 -9.46
N GLY A 699 41.96 22.11 -10.10
CA GLY A 699 41.62 20.77 -9.63
C GLY A 699 42.06 20.46 -8.20
N PRO A 700 43.34 20.64 -7.82
CA PRO A 700 43.80 20.40 -6.46
C PRO A 700 43.18 21.32 -5.39
N CYS A 701 42.58 22.44 -5.80
CA CYS A 701 41.93 23.41 -4.92
C CYS A 701 40.39 23.28 -4.93
N SER A 702 39.85 22.22 -5.53
CA SER A 702 38.40 22.04 -5.73
C SER A 702 37.89 20.70 -5.21
N GLU A 703 36.76 20.72 -4.53
CA GLU A 703 35.93 19.55 -4.27
C GLU A 703 34.79 19.51 -5.29
N ARG A 704 34.45 18.32 -5.80
CA ARG A 704 33.48 18.17 -6.88
C ARG A 704 32.32 17.29 -6.43
N PHE A 705 31.11 17.74 -6.73
CA PHE A 705 29.91 17.06 -6.30
C PHE A 705 28.88 16.98 -7.44
N SER A 706 28.56 15.76 -7.85
CA SER A 706 27.52 15.52 -8.86
C SER A 706 26.16 15.36 -8.18
N LEU A 707 25.22 16.24 -8.53
CA LEU A 707 23.82 16.07 -8.15
C LEU A 707 23.22 14.82 -8.79
N ASP A 708 23.58 14.52 -10.04
CA ASP A 708 23.12 13.32 -10.73
C ASP A 708 23.54 12.07 -9.95
N ASP A 709 24.82 11.94 -9.58
CA ASP A 709 25.31 10.77 -8.82
C ASP A 709 24.62 10.62 -7.45
N GLN A 710 24.22 11.73 -6.82
CA GLN A 710 23.48 11.69 -5.56
C GLN A 710 22.03 11.28 -5.77
N ILE A 711 21.35 11.82 -6.79
CA ILE A 711 20.00 11.41 -7.19
C ILE A 711 20.00 9.91 -7.51
N TYR A 712 20.99 9.41 -8.25
CA TYR A 712 21.14 7.99 -8.55
C TYR A 712 21.35 7.13 -7.31
N ARG A 713 22.20 7.56 -6.36
CA ARG A 713 22.38 6.84 -5.08
C ARG A 713 21.09 6.81 -4.27
N ASN A 714 20.37 7.92 -4.21
CA ASN A 714 19.09 8.01 -3.50
C ASN A 714 18.03 7.12 -4.16
N LEU A 715 17.87 7.20 -5.48
CA LEU A 715 16.97 6.33 -6.25
C LEU A 715 17.32 4.86 -6.07
N LYS A 716 18.61 4.51 -6.08
CA LYS A 716 19.07 3.14 -5.85
C LYS A 716 18.72 2.65 -4.43
N ASN A 717 19.02 3.44 -3.41
CA ASN A 717 18.70 3.10 -2.02
C ASN A 717 17.18 2.99 -1.80
N GLN A 718 16.40 3.89 -2.37
CA GLN A 718 14.94 3.86 -2.29
C GLN A 718 14.35 2.66 -3.03
N ALA A 719 14.83 2.36 -4.24
CA ALA A 719 14.43 1.17 -4.99
C ALA A 719 14.77 -0.13 -4.23
N GLN A 720 15.93 -0.16 -3.54
CA GLN A 720 16.30 -1.25 -2.65
C GLN A 720 15.36 -1.38 -1.46
N GLU A 721 15.00 -0.27 -0.80
CA GLU A 721 14.05 -0.32 0.32
C GLU A 721 12.67 -0.80 -0.12
N VAL A 722 12.16 -0.39 -1.28
CA VAL A 722 10.87 -0.92 -1.74
C VAL A 722 10.95 -2.38 -2.16
N LEU A 723 12.06 -2.81 -2.75
CA LEU A 723 12.33 -4.23 -2.98
C LEU A 723 12.26 -5.01 -1.66
N TYR A 724 12.92 -4.52 -0.61
CA TYR A 724 12.92 -5.17 0.69
C TYR A 724 11.54 -5.15 1.36
N GLN A 725 10.79 -4.06 1.22
CA GLN A 725 9.42 -3.99 1.72
C GLN A 725 8.53 -5.05 1.05
N ARG A 726 8.68 -5.27 -0.26
CA ARG A 726 7.95 -6.33 -0.96
C ARG A 726 8.36 -7.74 -0.54
N VAL A 727 9.66 -7.95 -0.29
CA VAL A 727 10.16 -9.21 0.29
C VAL A 727 9.52 -9.44 1.66
N LEU A 728 9.45 -8.40 2.49
CA LEU A 728 8.76 -8.47 3.79
C LEU A 728 7.27 -8.79 3.62
N ASP A 729 6.57 -8.13 2.71
CA ASP A 729 5.14 -8.37 2.44
C ASP A 729 4.90 -9.80 1.93
N THR A 730 5.83 -10.34 1.14
CA THR A 730 5.80 -11.73 0.67
C THR A 730 5.92 -12.70 1.82
N VAL A 731 6.98 -12.58 2.62
CA VAL A 731 7.23 -13.50 3.74
C VAL A 731 6.08 -13.40 4.75
N ARG A 732 5.52 -12.20 4.94
CA ARG A 732 4.36 -11.92 5.79
C ARG A 732 3.13 -12.76 5.40
N GLN A 733 2.88 -13.01 4.12
CA GLN A 733 1.73 -13.82 3.67
C GLN A 733 1.79 -15.27 4.14
N TYR A 734 3.00 -15.79 4.40
CA TYR A 734 3.23 -17.16 4.88
C TYR A 734 3.51 -17.21 6.39
N SER A 735 3.51 -16.06 7.07
CA SER A 735 3.87 -15.93 8.49
C SER A 735 2.66 -15.98 9.42
N ALA A 736 2.81 -16.61 10.58
CA ALA A 736 1.85 -16.59 11.68
C ALA A 736 2.14 -15.39 12.58
N LEU A 737 1.60 -14.22 12.24
CA LEU A 737 1.90 -12.97 12.97
C LEU A 737 1.40 -12.98 14.42
N ASN A 738 0.39 -13.80 14.72
CA ASN A 738 -0.11 -14.04 16.07
C ASN A 738 0.83 -14.90 16.94
N ALA A 739 1.81 -15.58 16.33
CA ALA A 739 2.84 -16.33 17.06
C ALA A 739 4.05 -15.45 17.43
N ILE A 740 4.09 -14.20 16.99
CA ILE A 740 5.15 -13.25 17.37
C ILE A 740 4.86 -12.73 18.78
N TYR A 741 5.90 -12.51 19.58
CA TYR A 741 5.77 -11.86 20.88
C TYR A 741 5.03 -10.51 20.77
N ASP A 742 3.94 -10.36 21.53
CA ASP A 742 3.16 -9.13 21.64
C ASP A 742 3.15 -8.64 23.10
N PRO A 743 3.69 -7.43 23.39
CA PRO A 743 3.65 -6.84 24.72
C PRO A 743 2.23 -6.69 25.30
N GLY A 744 1.21 -6.55 24.46
CA GLY A 744 -0.19 -6.39 24.87
C GLY A 744 -0.87 -7.65 25.41
N HIS A 745 -0.30 -8.84 25.17
CA HIS A 745 -0.84 -10.11 25.66
C HIS A 745 -0.67 -10.32 27.18
N LEU A 746 0.09 -9.45 27.85
CA LEU A 746 0.37 -9.52 29.29
C LEU A 746 -0.72 -8.89 30.17
N ASP A 747 -1.69 -8.16 29.60
CA ASP A 747 -2.65 -7.35 30.36
C ASP A 747 -3.62 -8.17 31.26
N GLY A 748 -3.71 -9.48 31.05
CA GLY A 748 -4.51 -10.40 31.88
C GLY A 748 -3.77 -11.05 33.06
N GLN A 749 -2.44 -10.97 33.11
CA GLN A 749 -1.61 -11.57 34.17
C GLN A 749 -0.62 -10.52 34.68
N ARG A 750 -1.11 -9.59 35.51
CA ARG A 750 -0.25 -8.64 36.24
C ARG A 750 0.84 -9.41 37.01
N TYR A 751 2.08 -9.25 36.56
CA TYR A 751 3.29 -9.77 37.20
C TYR A 751 3.41 -9.22 38.63
N THR A 752 3.75 -10.08 39.59
CA THR A 752 4.08 -9.66 40.95
C THR A 752 5.57 -9.35 41.02
N HIS A 753 5.91 -8.09 41.27
CA HIS A 753 7.29 -7.62 41.33
C HIS A 753 8.09 -8.41 42.37
N GLY A 754 9.12 -9.16 41.94
CA GLY A 754 9.99 -9.93 42.83
C GLY A 754 9.84 -11.46 42.76
N THR A 755 8.87 -11.99 42.00
CA THR A 755 8.75 -13.44 41.74
C THR A 755 9.64 -13.87 40.56
N GLN A 756 10.22 -15.09 40.61
CA GLN A 756 11.01 -15.74 39.55
C GLN A 756 12.33 -15.05 39.15
N THR A 757 12.89 -14.21 40.03
CA THR A 757 14.07 -13.39 39.74
C THR A 757 15.32 -14.21 39.40
N GLN A 758 15.55 -15.35 40.04
CA GLN A 758 16.73 -16.18 39.78
C GLN A 758 16.72 -16.83 38.39
N VAL A 759 15.55 -17.28 37.93
CA VAL A 759 15.40 -17.86 36.59
C VAL A 759 15.68 -16.80 35.53
N LEU A 760 15.13 -15.60 35.71
CA LEU A 760 15.38 -14.46 34.83
C LEU A 760 16.87 -14.09 34.81
N GLU A 761 17.51 -13.99 35.97
CA GLU A 761 18.96 -13.72 36.06
C GLU A 761 19.81 -14.80 35.39
N ARG A 762 19.40 -16.08 35.47
CA ARG A 762 20.10 -17.18 34.81
C ARG A 762 20.00 -17.09 33.30
N ILE A 763 18.79 -16.87 32.76
CA ILE A 763 18.55 -16.75 31.31
C ILE A 763 19.23 -15.49 30.76
N LEU A 764 19.04 -14.34 31.41
CA LEU A 764 19.66 -13.08 31.00
C LEU A 764 21.18 -13.11 31.16
N GLY A 765 21.68 -13.86 32.15
CA GLY A 765 23.10 -14.14 32.30
C GLY A 765 23.69 -14.91 31.13
N TRP A 766 23.00 -15.97 30.68
CA TRP A 766 23.36 -16.75 29.50
C TRP A 766 23.29 -15.88 28.22
N ALA A 767 22.20 -15.14 28.03
CA ALA A 767 22.05 -14.16 26.94
C ALA A 767 23.11 -13.04 26.97
N GLY A 768 23.68 -12.79 28.15
CA GLY A 768 24.79 -11.87 28.40
C GLY A 768 26.18 -12.41 28.00
N GLY A 769 26.28 -13.67 27.58
CA GLY A 769 27.55 -14.33 27.26
C GLY A 769 28.13 -15.17 28.41
N ARG A 770 27.37 -15.47 29.48
CA ARG A 770 27.74 -16.58 30.37
C ARG A 770 27.44 -17.90 29.66
N ASP A 771 28.27 -18.92 29.88
CA ASP A 771 28.08 -20.25 29.31
C ASP A 771 28.04 -20.27 27.76
N MET A 772 28.89 -19.46 27.10
CA MET A 772 29.00 -19.34 25.62
C MET A 772 29.20 -20.66 24.86
N GLN A 773 29.57 -21.74 25.55
CA GLN A 773 29.67 -23.09 24.97
C GLN A 773 28.31 -23.69 24.58
N TYR A 774 27.20 -23.17 25.10
CA TYR A 774 25.85 -23.65 24.82
C TYR A 774 25.06 -22.62 23.99
N PRO A 775 24.98 -22.80 22.65
CA PRO A 775 24.16 -21.94 21.79
C PRO A 775 22.65 -22.15 21.97
N ILE A 776 22.22 -23.20 22.68
CA ILE A 776 20.81 -23.49 22.97
C ILE A 776 20.59 -23.46 24.48
N PHE A 777 19.58 -22.72 24.93
CA PHE A 777 19.06 -22.78 26.30
C PHE A 777 17.68 -23.43 26.26
N TRP A 778 17.51 -24.56 26.94
CA TRP A 778 16.23 -25.25 27.03
C TRP A 778 15.65 -25.17 28.45
N MET A 779 14.57 -24.41 28.59
CA MET A 779 13.80 -24.28 29.81
C MET A 779 12.60 -25.21 29.78
N TYR A 780 12.46 -26.07 30.79
CA TYR A 780 11.33 -27.00 30.88
C TYR A 780 10.72 -27.08 32.28
N GLY A 781 9.44 -27.46 32.32
CA GLY A 781 8.66 -27.59 33.56
C GLY A 781 7.23 -28.03 33.27
N PRO A 782 6.48 -28.50 34.27
CA PRO A 782 5.11 -28.97 34.08
C PRO A 782 4.15 -27.84 33.63
N PRO A 783 2.91 -28.18 33.21
CA PRO A 783 1.89 -27.18 32.90
C PRO A 783 1.67 -26.22 34.08
N GLY A 784 1.43 -24.93 33.79
CA GLY A 784 1.15 -23.94 34.83
C GLY A 784 2.36 -23.48 35.67
N SER A 785 3.60 -23.85 35.29
CA SER A 785 4.83 -23.43 35.96
C SER A 785 5.32 -22.02 35.58
N GLY A 786 4.58 -21.27 34.74
CA GLY A 786 4.94 -19.90 34.33
C GLY A 786 5.94 -19.77 33.17
N LYS A 787 6.23 -20.84 32.41
CA LYS A 787 7.17 -20.83 31.26
C LYS A 787 6.93 -19.67 30.29
N SER A 788 5.72 -19.56 29.75
CA SER A 788 5.36 -18.52 28.76
C SER A 788 5.44 -17.11 29.35
N THR A 789 5.11 -16.96 30.65
CA THR A 789 5.26 -15.70 31.38
C THR A 789 6.74 -15.29 31.50
N ILE A 790 7.62 -16.24 31.82
CA ILE A 790 9.08 -16.01 31.86
C ILE A 790 9.60 -15.66 30.46
N MET A 791 9.18 -16.39 29.43
CA MET A 791 9.57 -16.12 28.04
C MET A 791 9.15 -14.72 27.59
N ALA A 792 7.92 -14.29 27.92
CA ALA A 792 7.45 -12.94 27.63
C ALA A 792 8.31 -11.87 28.31
N GLN A 793 8.67 -12.05 29.58
CA GLN A 793 9.51 -11.10 30.31
C GLN A 793 10.95 -11.03 29.78
N VAL A 794 11.52 -12.19 29.44
CA VAL A 794 12.83 -12.25 28.80
C VAL A 794 12.79 -11.56 27.45
N ALA A 795 11.74 -11.78 26.64
CA ALA A 795 11.57 -11.11 25.35
C ALA A 795 11.55 -9.58 25.49
N ALA A 796 10.77 -9.04 26.45
CA ALA A 796 10.75 -7.61 26.74
C ALA A 796 12.15 -7.05 27.04
N THR A 797 12.89 -7.74 27.91
CA THR A 797 14.24 -7.33 28.31
C THR A 797 15.24 -7.42 27.14
N LEU A 798 15.15 -8.48 26.32
CA LEU A 798 16.02 -8.66 25.16
C LEU A 798 15.74 -7.66 24.05
N ILE A 799 14.51 -7.16 23.90
CA ILE A 799 14.19 -6.07 22.98
C ILE A 799 14.87 -4.78 23.43
N GLU A 800 14.80 -4.43 24.71
CA GLU A 800 15.47 -3.24 25.28
C GLU A 800 16.99 -3.30 25.09
N GLN A 801 17.58 -4.50 25.14
CA GLN A 801 19.02 -4.72 24.94
C GLN A 801 19.43 -4.88 23.46
N ASP A 802 18.50 -4.75 22.52
CA ASP A 802 18.71 -5.07 21.09
C ASP A 802 19.34 -6.46 20.88
N LYS A 803 18.86 -7.47 21.61
CA LYS A 803 19.32 -8.87 21.52
C LYS A 803 18.29 -9.83 20.95
N LEU A 804 17.00 -9.49 20.96
CA LEU A 804 15.98 -10.36 20.37
C LEU A 804 16.01 -10.28 18.84
N ALA A 805 16.38 -11.37 18.18
CA ALA A 805 16.39 -11.48 16.72
C ALA A 805 14.99 -11.77 16.16
N ALA A 806 14.32 -12.75 16.75
CA ALA A 806 12.98 -13.19 16.40
C ALA A 806 12.37 -14.01 17.54
N SER A 807 11.05 -14.17 17.51
CA SER A 807 10.31 -14.97 18.49
C SER A 807 9.20 -15.77 17.83
N HIS A 808 8.91 -16.97 18.34
CA HIS A 808 7.78 -17.78 17.91
C HIS A 808 7.16 -18.47 19.12
N PHE A 809 5.92 -18.11 19.45
CA PHE A 809 5.15 -18.66 20.55
C PHE A 809 4.17 -19.67 19.97
N PHE A 810 4.49 -20.95 20.12
CA PHE A 810 3.63 -22.02 19.63
C PHE A 810 2.32 -22.04 20.41
N SER A 811 1.26 -22.40 19.68
CA SER A 811 -0.05 -22.74 20.24
C SER A 811 -0.52 -24.02 19.58
N ARG A 812 -1.47 -24.72 20.19
CA ARG A 812 -1.97 -26.03 19.72
C ARG A 812 -2.51 -26.08 18.29
N ILE A 813 -2.68 -24.94 17.62
CA ILE A 813 -3.16 -24.84 16.23
C ILE A 813 -2.02 -24.74 15.22
N ASP A 814 -0.79 -24.60 15.70
CA ASP A 814 0.39 -24.42 14.87
C ASP A 814 1.05 -25.76 14.57
N PHE A 815 1.01 -26.16 13.30
CA PHE A 815 1.64 -27.39 12.79
C PHE A 815 3.11 -27.17 12.39
N GLY A 816 3.70 -26.02 12.73
CA GLY A 816 5.09 -25.69 12.44
C GLY A 816 5.34 -25.21 11.01
N THR A 817 4.34 -25.22 10.13
CA THR A 817 4.50 -24.84 8.72
C THR A 817 4.83 -23.36 8.53
N ALA A 818 4.30 -22.50 9.41
CA ALA A 818 4.55 -21.06 9.41
C ALA A 818 5.79 -20.66 10.24
N PHE A 819 6.44 -21.59 10.94
CA PHE A 819 7.58 -21.32 11.81
C PHE A 819 8.71 -20.59 11.07
N VAL A 820 9.21 -21.17 9.97
CA VAL A 820 10.33 -20.59 9.21
C VAL A 820 9.96 -19.23 8.61
N PRO A 821 8.83 -19.05 7.89
CA PRO A 821 8.42 -17.74 7.39
C PRO A 821 8.33 -16.68 8.49
N THR A 822 7.78 -17.02 9.66
CA THR A 822 7.60 -16.09 10.77
C THR A 822 8.94 -15.62 11.36
N ILE A 823 9.91 -16.52 11.49
CA ILE A 823 11.27 -16.17 11.90
C ILE A 823 11.96 -15.33 10.80
N CYS A 824 11.88 -15.73 9.53
CA CYS A 824 12.44 -14.96 8.41
C CYS A 824 11.92 -13.52 8.36
N TYR A 825 10.61 -13.34 8.56
CA TYR A 825 9.97 -12.03 8.56
C TYR A 825 10.55 -11.13 9.64
N GLN A 826 10.70 -11.64 10.87
CA GLN A 826 11.28 -10.89 11.99
C GLN A 826 12.76 -10.61 11.79
N LEU A 827 13.55 -11.59 11.32
CA LEU A 827 14.96 -11.37 11.01
C LEU A 827 15.15 -10.28 9.96
N ALA A 828 14.33 -10.25 8.90
CA ALA A 828 14.41 -9.21 7.87
C ALA A 828 13.97 -7.81 8.37
N ARG A 829 13.13 -7.76 9.41
CA ARG A 829 12.76 -6.50 10.08
C ARG A 829 13.85 -6.00 11.03
N ASN A 830 14.44 -6.91 11.80
CA ASN A 830 15.36 -6.59 12.89
C ASN A 830 16.83 -6.55 12.44
N ILE A 831 17.16 -7.14 11.29
CA ILE A 831 18.52 -7.24 10.74
C ILE A 831 18.51 -6.77 9.29
N THR A 832 18.83 -5.50 9.04
CA THR A 832 18.81 -4.90 7.69
C THR A 832 19.71 -5.66 6.70
N ALA A 833 20.89 -6.10 7.14
CA ALA A 833 21.83 -6.84 6.31
C ALA A 833 21.28 -8.19 5.79
N PHE A 834 20.31 -8.78 6.48
CA PHE A 834 19.69 -10.06 6.11
C PHE A 834 18.73 -9.94 4.90
N ARG A 835 18.23 -8.74 4.60
CA ARG A 835 17.23 -8.51 3.55
C ARG A 835 17.73 -8.87 2.15
N ALA A 836 18.98 -8.52 1.83
CA ALA A 836 19.53 -8.78 0.49
C ALA A 836 19.76 -10.28 0.21
N PRO A 837 20.42 -11.06 1.10
CA PRO A 837 20.54 -12.51 0.93
C PRO A 837 19.19 -13.24 0.91
N LEU A 838 18.22 -12.80 1.73
CA LEU A 838 16.86 -13.34 1.72
C LEU A 838 16.17 -13.12 0.36
N ALA A 839 16.25 -11.89 -0.18
CA ALA A 839 15.69 -11.57 -1.49
C ALA A 839 16.30 -12.43 -2.61
N ALA A 840 17.60 -12.71 -2.54
CA ALA A 840 18.29 -13.59 -3.48
C ALA A 840 17.83 -15.06 -3.35
N ALA A 841 17.58 -15.54 -2.13
CA ALA A 841 17.09 -16.90 -1.90
C ALA A 841 15.68 -17.12 -2.47
N ILE A 842 14.76 -16.17 -2.26
CA ILE A 842 13.38 -16.24 -2.79
C ILE A 842 13.36 -16.17 -4.31
N GLU A 843 14.20 -15.32 -4.91
CA GLU A 843 14.32 -15.24 -6.37
C GLU A 843 14.84 -16.55 -6.98
N LYS A 844 15.86 -17.15 -6.36
CA LYS A 844 16.46 -18.40 -6.84
C LYS A 844 15.46 -19.57 -6.81
N ASP A 845 14.51 -19.55 -5.88
CA ASP A 845 13.54 -20.62 -5.69
C ASP A 845 12.18 -20.07 -5.25
N PRO A 846 11.32 -19.61 -6.19
CA PRO A 846 10.01 -19.02 -5.87
C PRO A 846 9.08 -19.99 -5.15
N ALA A 847 9.29 -21.30 -5.33
CA ALA A 847 8.50 -22.35 -4.68
C ALA A 847 8.97 -22.67 -3.25
N VAL A 848 9.95 -21.95 -2.70
CA VAL A 848 10.57 -22.25 -1.40
C VAL A 848 9.56 -22.40 -0.27
N PHE A 849 8.52 -21.56 -0.18
CA PHE A 849 7.48 -21.61 0.85
C PHE A 849 6.57 -22.85 0.78
N SER A 850 6.62 -23.60 -0.33
CA SER A 850 5.90 -24.87 -0.49
C SER A 850 6.76 -26.10 -0.17
N LYS A 851 8.03 -25.92 0.18
CA LYS A 851 8.96 -27.00 0.55
C LYS A 851 8.84 -27.36 2.02
N SER A 852 9.51 -28.45 2.43
CA SER A 852 9.57 -28.87 3.83
C SER A 852 10.18 -27.78 4.73
N VAL A 853 9.83 -27.81 6.02
CA VAL A 853 10.33 -26.84 7.03
C VAL A 853 11.86 -26.82 7.05
N ARG A 854 12.51 -27.98 6.99
CA ARG A 854 13.98 -28.07 6.87
C ARG A 854 14.53 -27.36 5.62
N ALA A 855 13.92 -27.59 4.45
CA ALA A 855 14.37 -26.96 3.21
C ALA A 855 14.19 -25.44 3.23
N GLN A 856 13.09 -24.97 3.81
CA GLN A 856 12.84 -23.54 4.04
C GLN A 856 13.88 -22.94 4.97
N PHE A 857 14.13 -23.55 6.14
CA PHE A 857 15.09 -23.02 7.12
C PHE A 857 16.49 -22.90 6.52
N GLU A 858 16.92 -23.94 5.81
CA GLU A 858 18.23 -23.97 5.16
C GLU A 858 18.37 -22.88 4.09
N ALA A 859 17.35 -22.72 3.24
CA ALA A 859 17.37 -21.77 2.13
C ALA A 859 17.16 -20.31 2.56
N LEU A 860 16.29 -20.07 3.54
CA LEU A 860 15.84 -18.73 3.92
C LEU A 860 16.51 -18.16 5.17
N ILE A 861 17.02 -19.01 6.08
CA ILE A 861 17.63 -18.56 7.35
C ILE A 861 19.12 -18.92 7.37
N ALA A 862 19.45 -20.22 7.34
CA ALA A 862 20.82 -20.67 7.59
C ALA A 862 21.82 -20.16 6.55
N LYS A 863 21.59 -20.43 5.26
CA LYS A 863 22.48 -19.97 4.19
C LYS A 863 22.57 -18.44 4.12
N PRO A 864 21.46 -17.68 4.13
CA PRO A 864 21.50 -16.23 4.14
C PRO A 864 22.30 -15.64 5.31
N LEU A 865 22.16 -16.16 6.54
CA LEU A 865 22.91 -15.68 7.71
C LEU A 865 24.40 -16.01 7.63
N VAL A 866 24.77 -17.20 7.15
CA VAL A 866 26.17 -17.62 7.00
C VAL A 866 26.92 -16.75 5.99
N GLN A 867 26.23 -16.24 4.96
CA GLN A 867 26.79 -15.40 3.90
C GLN A 867 27.03 -13.94 4.31
N LEU A 868 26.55 -13.51 5.47
CA LEU A 868 26.71 -12.13 5.93
C LEU A 868 28.18 -11.82 6.24
N SER A 869 28.67 -10.72 5.68
CA SER A 869 30.08 -10.31 5.79
C SER A 869 30.41 -9.71 7.17
N ASP A 870 29.47 -8.99 7.78
CA ASP A 870 29.57 -8.50 9.16
C ASP A 870 28.77 -9.40 10.10
N LYS A 871 29.43 -10.41 10.68
CA LYS A 871 28.84 -11.27 11.70
C LYS A 871 28.89 -10.65 13.11
N GLY A 872 29.65 -9.56 13.29
CA GLY A 872 29.87 -8.94 14.61
C GLY A 872 28.59 -8.36 15.20
N SER A 873 27.76 -7.73 14.37
CA SER A 873 26.44 -7.18 14.76
C SER A 873 25.39 -8.26 15.09
N LEU A 874 25.66 -9.52 14.77
CA LEU A 874 24.77 -10.66 15.04
C LEU A 874 25.14 -11.43 16.31
N LEU A 875 26.36 -11.23 16.83
CA LEU A 875 26.83 -11.92 18.02
C LEU A 875 25.95 -11.57 19.23
N GLY A 876 25.41 -12.61 19.88
CA GLY A 876 24.53 -12.47 21.03
C GLY A 876 23.06 -12.18 20.69
N LYS A 877 22.68 -12.20 19.41
CA LYS A 877 21.27 -12.15 18.98
C LYS A 877 20.60 -13.52 19.19
N ILE A 878 19.37 -13.51 19.69
CA ILE A 878 18.65 -14.71 20.18
C ILE A 878 17.33 -14.90 19.44
N ILE A 879 17.05 -16.14 19.04
CA ILE A 879 15.73 -16.58 18.59
C ILE A 879 15.00 -17.27 19.75
N MET A 880 13.81 -16.79 20.10
CA MET A 880 12.99 -17.37 21.17
C MET A 880 11.90 -18.28 20.60
N ILE A 881 11.73 -19.45 21.20
CA ILE A 881 10.73 -20.44 20.82
C ILE A 881 10.00 -20.88 22.09
N ASP A 882 8.79 -20.41 22.29
CA ASP A 882 7.96 -20.76 23.45
C ASP A 882 7.04 -21.94 23.13
N ALA A 883 6.84 -22.80 24.14
CA ALA A 883 5.87 -23.89 24.13
C ALA A 883 6.03 -24.86 22.95
N VAL A 884 7.25 -25.31 22.63
CA VAL A 884 7.49 -26.23 21.49
C VAL A 884 6.69 -27.54 21.61
N ASP A 885 6.30 -27.94 22.82
CA ASP A 885 5.37 -29.06 23.07
C ASP A 885 3.96 -28.85 22.51
N GLU A 886 3.58 -27.61 22.19
CA GLU A 886 2.29 -27.28 21.57
C GLU A 886 2.33 -27.28 20.03
N CYS A 887 3.51 -27.49 19.43
CA CYS A 887 3.66 -27.58 17.98
C CYS A 887 3.20 -28.94 17.46
N GLY A 888 2.08 -28.97 16.73
CA GLY A 888 1.62 -30.14 15.96
C GLY A 888 1.72 -31.48 16.72
N ASN A 889 2.35 -32.48 16.09
CA ASN A 889 2.61 -33.79 16.71
C ASN A 889 4.10 -33.93 17.07
N SER A 890 4.46 -35.00 17.78
CA SER A 890 5.87 -35.25 18.17
C SER A 890 6.85 -35.29 16.99
N GLU A 891 6.42 -35.64 15.78
CA GLU A 891 7.29 -35.63 14.60
C GLU A 891 7.65 -34.20 14.18
N ALA A 892 6.67 -33.30 14.11
CA ALA A 892 6.88 -31.89 13.81
C ALA A 892 7.76 -31.20 14.85
N GLN A 893 7.54 -31.48 16.14
CA GLN A 893 8.36 -30.97 17.24
C GLN A 893 9.83 -31.38 17.07
N LEU A 894 10.07 -32.66 16.83
CA LEU A 894 11.41 -33.20 16.64
C LEU A 894 12.06 -32.70 15.35
N GLU A 895 11.28 -32.44 14.28
CA GLU A 895 11.81 -31.83 13.06
C GLU A 895 12.36 -30.43 13.35
N ILE A 896 11.59 -29.57 14.02
CA ILE A 896 12.03 -28.20 14.37
C ILE A 896 13.27 -28.22 15.26
N LEU A 897 13.26 -29.04 16.32
CA LEU A 897 14.41 -29.16 17.22
C LEU A 897 15.66 -29.69 16.49
N SER A 898 15.48 -30.65 15.57
CA SER A 898 16.60 -31.18 14.78
C SER A 898 17.20 -30.13 13.85
N ILE A 899 16.38 -29.25 13.26
CA ILE A 899 16.83 -28.14 12.42
C ILE A 899 17.68 -27.16 13.24
N ILE A 900 17.21 -26.80 14.45
CA ILE A 900 17.90 -25.88 15.36
C ILE A 900 19.27 -26.45 15.78
N VAL A 901 19.29 -27.71 16.23
CA VAL A 901 20.55 -28.38 16.63
C VAL A 901 21.53 -28.45 15.45
N SER A 902 21.05 -28.83 14.25
CA SER A 902 21.91 -28.85 13.05
C SER A 902 22.46 -27.47 12.70
N ALA A 903 21.69 -26.40 12.87
CA ALA A 903 22.15 -25.03 12.63
C ALA A 903 23.24 -24.63 13.63
N CYS A 904 23.03 -24.88 14.92
CA CYS A 904 23.99 -24.56 15.98
C CYS A 904 25.28 -25.38 15.96
N GLN A 905 25.27 -26.54 15.29
CA GLN A 905 26.49 -27.33 15.04
C GLN A 905 27.38 -26.71 13.96
N SER A 906 26.83 -25.84 13.10
CA SER A 906 27.62 -25.10 12.13
C SER A 906 28.37 -23.97 12.84
N PRO A 907 29.71 -23.92 12.78
CA PRO A 907 30.50 -22.88 13.45
C PRO A 907 30.25 -21.49 12.88
N ASP A 908 29.67 -21.40 11.67
CA ASP A 908 29.39 -20.16 10.97
C ASP A 908 28.01 -19.58 11.26
N PHE A 909 27.14 -20.30 11.97
CA PHE A 909 25.78 -19.85 12.29
C PHE A 909 25.80 -18.89 13.49
N PRO A 910 25.34 -17.63 13.34
CA PRO A 910 25.66 -16.58 14.31
C PRO A 910 24.65 -16.41 15.46
N LEU A 911 23.52 -17.14 15.46
CA LEU A 911 22.41 -16.92 16.40
C LEU A 911 22.30 -18.03 17.46
N SER A 912 21.83 -17.67 18.65
CA SER A 912 21.50 -18.60 19.73
C SER A 912 19.99 -18.80 19.88
N PHE A 913 19.56 -19.90 20.50
CA PHE A 913 18.15 -20.26 20.66
C PHE A 913 17.77 -20.41 22.13
N LEU A 914 16.67 -19.77 22.52
CA LEU A 914 16.01 -19.98 23.80
C LEU A 914 14.71 -20.74 23.55
N VAL A 915 14.63 -21.97 24.04
CA VAL A 915 13.50 -22.88 23.81
C VAL A 915 12.80 -23.17 25.13
N SER A 916 11.48 -23.11 25.14
CA SER A 916 10.64 -23.53 26.26
C SER A 916 9.78 -24.75 25.88
N GLY A 917 9.52 -25.63 26.85
CA GLY A 917 8.49 -26.65 26.68
C GLY A 917 8.21 -27.54 27.88
N ARG A 918 7.30 -28.50 27.73
CA ARG A 918 7.03 -29.54 28.75
C ARG A 918 8.09 -30.64 28.71
N PRO A 919 8.40 -31.31 29.84
CA PRO A 919 9.31 -32.46 29.89
C PRO A 919 8.65 -33.73 29.34
N GLU A 920 8.02 -33.65 28.17
CA GLU A 920 7.44 -34.80 27.48
C GLU A 920 8.55 -35.77 27.05
N TYR A 921 8.20 -37.06 26.97
CA TYR A 921 9.17 -38.10 26.66
C TYR A 921 9.93 -37.83 25.34
N ALA A 922 9.22 -37.36 24.30
CA ALA A 922 9.83 -37.04 23.01
C ALA A 922 10.93 -35.98 23.13
N LEU A 923 10.63 -34.84 23.76
CA LEU A 923 11.56 -33.72 23.96
C LEU A 923 12.74 -34.13 24.86
N MET A 924 12.46 -34.80 25.98
CA MET A 924 13.50 -35.32 26.88
C MET A 924 14.44 -36.30 26.17
N SER A 925 13.88 -37.25 25.43
CA SER A 925 14.66 -38.23 24.68
C SER A 925 15.51 -37.58 23.59
N PHE A 926 15.08 -36.44 23.02
CA PHE A 926 15.81 -35.70 22.01
C PHE A 926 17.00 -34.95 22.61
N PHE A 927 16.76 -34.13 23.63
CA PHE A 927 17.82 -33.32 24.25
C PHE A 927 18.83 -34.14 25.06
N ASN A 928 18.50 -35.38 25.44
CA ASN A 928 19.45 -36.32 26.04
C ASN A 928 20.35 -37.04 25.03
N ARG A 929 20.14 -36.87 23.70
CA ARG A 929 21.06 -37.39 22.68
C ARG A 929 22.35 -36.58 22.70
N GLU A 930 23.49 -37.25 22.58
CA GLU A 930 24.83 -36.64 22.66
C GLU A 930 24.99 -35.36 21.80
N ALA A 931 24.50 -35.41 20.56
CA ALA A 931 24.56 -34.31 19.60
C ALA A 931 23.78 -33.04 20.04
N ALA A 932 22.71 -33.18 20.81
CA ALA A 932 21.91 -32.07 21.32
C ALA A 932 22.37 -31.67 22.74
N ASN A 933 22.63 -32.66 23.59
CA ASN A 933 23.03 -32.48 24.98
C ASN A 933 24.32 -31.67 25.12
N SER A 934 25.32 -31.94 24.26
CA SER A 934 26.62 -31.27 24.30
C SER A 934 26.57 -29.76 24.03
N ILE A 935 25.51 -29.27 23.37
CA ILE A 935 25.35 -27.87 22.96
C ILE A 935 24.12 -27.18 23.58
N THR A 936 23.42 -27.86 24.50
CA THR A 936 22.20 -27.35 25.15
C THR A 936 22.43 -27.16 26.64
N LEU A 937 22.12 -25.97 27.15
CA LEU A 937 22.01 -25.71 28.58
C LEU A 937 20.60 -26.06 29.05
N HIS A 938 20.49 -27.07 29.91
CA HIS A 938 19.22 -27.55 30.45
C HIS A 938 18.85 -26.80 31.74
N TYR A 939 17.63 -26.28 31.82
CA TYR A 939 17.11 -25.64 33.03
C TYR A 939 15.70 -26.14 33.38
N ASN A 940 15.58 -26.81 34.52
CA ASN A 940 14.30 -27.29 35.06
C ASN A 940 13.71 -26.22 36.00
N LEU A 941 12.50 -25.75 35.72
CA LEU A 941 11.81 -24.78 36.57
C LEU A 941 11.42 -25.33 37.95
N ASN A 942 11.38 -26.65 38.12
CA ASN A 942 10.92 -27.30 39.35
C ASN A 942 12.08 -27.84 40.21
N THR A 943 13.30 -27.30 40.06
CA THR A 943 14.47 -27.87 40.75
C THR A 943 14.48 -27.58 42.25
N ASP A 944 13.88 -26.46 42.69
CA ASP A 944 13.75 -26.10 44.11
C ASP A 944 12.29 -25.78 44.47
N ALA A 945 11.61 -26.74 45.12
CA ALA A 945 10.23 -26.59 45.55
C ALA A 945 10.05 -25.45 46.57
N GLN A 946 11.08 -25.11 47.37
CA GLN A 946 10.99 -24.04 48.37
C GLN A 946 10.94 -22.66 47.72
N GLU A 947 11.65 -22.47 46.60
CA GLU A 947 11.65 -21.21 45.85
C GLU A 947 10.32 -20.99 45.13
N VAL A 948 9.80 -22.04 44.49
CA VAL A 948 8.49 -21.97 43.82
C VAL A 948 7.38 -21.66 44.82
N ASP A 949 7.38 -22.31 45.98
CA ASP A 949 6.41 -22.06 47.05
C ASP A 949 6.51 -20.62 47.59
N ARG A 950 7.73 -20.09 47.74
CA ARG A 950 7.96 -18.70 48.16
C ARG A 950 7.43 -17.69 47.12
N ASP A 951 7.62 -17.95 45.83
CA ASP A 951 7.11 -17.07 44.78
C ASP A 951 5.58 -17.13 44.70
N ILE A 952 4.98 -18.31 44.87
CA ILE A 952 3.51 -18.47 44.97
C ILE A 952 2.98 -17.72 46.20
N GLU A 953 3.67 -17.80 47.34
CA GLU A 953 3.31 -17.05 48.55
C GLU A 953 3.31 -15.54 48.29
N MET A 954 4.37 -15.02 47.64
CA MET A 954 4.49 -13.60 47.30
C MET A 954 3.37 -13.15 46.35
N TYR A 955 3.07 -13.95 45.32
CA TYR A 955 1.94 -13.72 44.41
C TYR A 955 0.60 -13.66 45.17
N LEU A 956 0.30 -14.65 46.00
CA LEU A 956 -0.93 -14.70 46.78
C LEU A 956 -1.06 -13.49 47.70
N ARG A 957 0.00 -13.12 48.42
CA ARG A 957 0.03 -11.94 49.30
C ARG A 957 -0.28 -10.66 48.55
N SER A 958 0.34 -10.46 47.39
CA SER A 958 0.09 -9.29 46.54
C SER A 958 -1.37 -9.24 46.05
N ARG A 959 -1.94 -10.37 45.64
CA ARG A 959 -3.30 -10.41 45.10
C ARG A 959 -4.35 -10.24 46.19
N PHE A 960 -4.17 -10.84 47.36
CA PHE A 960 -5.06 -10.58 48.49
C PHE A 960 -5.00 -9.11 48.94
N GLU A 961 -3.84 -8.46 48.85
CA GLU A 961 -3.71 -7.01 49.07
C GLU A 961 -4.54 -6.20 48.06
N ASP A 962 -4.44 -6.54 46.77
CA ASP A 962 -5.23 -5.88 45.71
C ASP A 962 -6.74 -6.04 45.95
N ILE A 963 -7.19 -7.24 46.33
CA ILE A 963 -8.60 -7.51 46.65
C ILE A 963 -9.03 -6.68 47.86
N ARG A 964 -8.20 -6.60 48.91
CA ARG A 964 -8.48 -5.81 50.10
C ARG A 964 -8.66 -4.32 49.80
N GLN A 965 -7.87 -3.79 48.87
CA GLN A 965 -7.92 -2.38 48.50
C GLN A 965 -9.07 -2.05 47.55
N ASN A 966 -9.44 -2.96 46.65
CA ASN A 966 -10.30 -2.63 45.50
C ASN A 966 -11.66 -3.35 45.48
N HIS A 967 -11.88 -4.39 46.28
CA HIS A 967 -13.10 -5.20 46.19
C HIS A 967 -14.29 -4.55 46.95
N PRO A 968 -15.45 -4.33 46.31
CA PRO A 968 -16.56 -3.55 46.88
C PRO A 968 -17.20 -4.18 48.12
N ALA A 969 -17.12 -5.50 48.27
CA ALA A 969 -17.69 -6.23 49.41
C ALA A 969 -16.76 -6.34 50.64
N ILE A 970 -15.50 -5.89 50.56
CA ILE A 970 -14.58 -5.92 51.71
C ILE A 970 -14.73 -4.62 52.50
N SER A 971 -15.13 -4.76 53.76
CA SER A 971 -15.15 -3.65 54.71
C SER A 971 -13.73 -3.33 55.16
N SER A 972 -13.42 -2.04 55.35
CA SER A 972 -12.14 -1.54 55.88
C SER A 972 -11.78 -2.08 57.28
N SER A 973 -12.70 -2.81 57.92
CA SER A 973 -12.51 -3.50 59.21
C SER A 973 -11.78 -4.85 59.12
N LEU A 974 -11.56 -5.43 57.93
CA LEU A 974 -10.86 -6.72 57.74
C LEU A 974 -9.36 -6.52 57.44
N THR A 975 -8.61 -5.93 58.38
CA THR A 975 -7.21 -5.57 58.14
C THR A 975 -6.25 -6.77 58.00
N ASN A 976 -6.59 -7.92 58.60
CA ASN A 976 -5.72 -9.12 58.63
C ASN A 976 -6.31 -10.31 57.86
N TRP A 977 -7.20 -10.05 56.90
CA TRP A 977 -7.76 -11.09 56.03
C TRP A 977 -6.97 -11.16 54.71
N PRO A 978 -6.56 -12.35 54.26
CA PRO A 978 -6.58 -13.63 54.98
C PRO A 978 -5.43 -13.76 56.00
N SER A 979 -5.56 -14.66 56.96
CA SER A 979 -4.48 -14.95 57.92
C SER A 979 -3.29 -15.68 57.26
N ASP A 980 -2.08 -15.53 57.80
CA ASP A 980 -0.86 -16.20 57.28
C ASP A 980 -1.02 -17.72 57.14
N SER A 981 -1.69 -18.39 58.08
CA SER A 981 -1.95 -19.83 58.02
C SER A 981 -2.81 -20.25 56.82
N VAL A 982 -3.67 -19.36 56.32
CA VAL A 982 -4.48 -19.60 55.13
C VAL A 982 -3.63 -19.47 53.88
N ILE A 983 -2.73 -18.48 53.83
CA ILE A 983 -1.78 -18.30 52.72
C ILE A 983 -0.86 -19.53 52.64
N GLU A 984 -0.28 -19.96 53.76
CA GLU A 984 0.53 -21.18 53.82
C GLU A 984 -0.23 -22.43 53.32
N LEU A 985 -1.52 -22.55 53.67
CA LEU A 985 -2.35 -23.65 53.20
C LEU A 985 -2.59 -23.59 51.68
N LEU A 986 -2.83 -22.41 51.12
CA LEU A 986 -2.99 -22.23 49.67
C LEU A 986 -1.69 -22.51 48.92
N VAL A 987 -0.53 -22.11 49.45
CA VAL A 987 0.79 -22.46 48.89
C VAL A 987 0.96 -23.97 48.86
N ARG A 988 0.69 -24.66 49.97
CA ARG A 988 0.74 -26.14 50.03
C ARG A 988 -0.24 -26.79 49.04
N LYS A 989 -1.46 -26.28 48.91
CA LYS A 989 -2.45 -26.79 47.95
C LYS A 989 -2.02 -26.53 46.49
N ALA A 990 -1.30 -25.44 46.23
CA ALA A 990 -0.79 -25.13 44.90
C ALA A 990 0.26 -26.15 44.42
N SER A 991 1.00 -26.81 45.33
CA SER A 991 1.95 -27.87 45.00
C SER A 991 2.92 -27.47 43.87
N GLY A 992 3.44 -26.24 43.93
CA GLY A 992 4.33 -25.68 42.91
C GLY A 992 3.67 -25.21 41.61
N GLN A 993 2.34 -25.13 41.53
CA GLN A 993 1.60 -24.73 40.34
C GLN A 993 0.98 -23.34 40.48
N PHE A 994 1.54 -22.35 39.78
CA PHE A 994 0.99 -20.98 39.75
C PHE A 994 -0.43 -20.91 39.19
N ILE A 995 -0.79 -21.84 38.29
CA ILE A 995 -2.16 -21.91 37.76
C ILE A 995 -3.20 -22.14 38.87
N TYR A 996 -2.88 -22.95 39.89
CA TYR A 996 -3.76 -23.13 41.04
C TYR A 996 -3.97 -21.81 41.77
N ALA A 997 -2.88 -21.14 42.14
CA ALA A 997 -2.94 -19.87 42.86
C ALA A 997 -3.71 -18.80 42.09
N SER A 998 -3.42 -18.63 40.79
CA SER A 998 -4.10 -17.65 39.95
C SER A 998 -5.58 -17.97 39.69
N SER A 999 -5.95 -19.23 39.50
CA SER A 999 -7.36 -19.64 39.39
C SER A 999 -8.13 -19.39 40.69
N VAL A 1000 -7.51 -19.64 41.85
CA VAL A 1000 -8.10 -19.31 43.16
C VAL A 1000 -8.30 -17.81 43.30
N MET A 1001 -7.29 -16.98 42.95
CA MET A 1001 -7.44 -15.52 43.02
C MET A 1001 -8.54 -15.00 42.11
N LYS A 1002 -8.62 -15.47 40.86
CA LYS A 1002 -9.70 -15.09 39.92
C LYS A 1002 -11.08 -15.47 40.42
N PHE A 1003 -11.21 -16.60 41.12
CA PHE A 1003 -12.46 -17.02 41.74
C PHE A 1003 -12.88 -16.12 42.90
N ILE A 1004 -11.91 -15.70 43.74
CA ILE A 1004 -12.15 -14.83 44.89
C ILE A 1004 -12.41 -13.38 44.47
N GLU A 1005 -11.76 -12.90 43.39
CA GLU A 1005 -11.85 -11.52 42.87
C GLU A 1005 -13.20 -11.15 42.24
N ASN A 1006 -14.15 -12.09 42.15
CA ASN A 1006 -15.44 -11.85 41.53
C ASN A 1006 -16.25 -10.78 42.28
N ALA A 1007 -16.37 -9.59 41.68
CA ALA A 1007 -17.06 -8.42 42.24
C ALA A 1007 -18.52 -8.66 42.67
N ARG A 1008 -19.17 -9.72 42.17
CA ARG A 1008 -20.57 -10.05 42.49
C ARG A 1008 -20.72 -10.92 43.74
N GLN A 1009 -19.63 -11.48 44.26
CA GLN A 1009 -19.66 -12.45 45.36
C GLN A 1009 -18.82 -11.95 46.54
N ASN A 1010 -19.12 -12.42 47.75
CA ASN A 1010 -18.33 -12.07 48.93
C ASN A 1010 -17.01 -12.87 48.91
N PRO A 1011 -15.84 -12.21 48.88
CA PRO A 1011 -14.55 -12.88 48.74
C PRO A 1011 -14.19 -13.74 49.96
N VAL A 1012 -14.73 -13.43 51.15
CA VAL A 1012 -14.55 -14.24 52.37
C VAL A 1012 -15.24 -15.59 52.20
N ASP A 1013 -16.50 -15.57 51.75
CA ASP A 1013 -17.28 -16.80 51.53
C ASP A 1013 -16.66 -17.66 50.41
N GLN A 1014 -16.14 -17.03 49.36
CA GLN A 1014 -15.45 -17.74 48.28
C GLN A 1014 -14.16 -18.41 48.76
N LEU A 1015 -13.37 -17.72 49.59
CA LEU A 1015 -12.17 -18.29 50.18
C LEU A 1015 -12.51 -19.49 51.07
N ASP A 1016 -13.53 -19.39 51.92
CA ASP A 1016 -13.96 -20.49 52.80
C ASP A 1016 -14.39 -21.74 52.01
N ARG A 1017 -15.04 -21.55 50.86
CA ARG A 1017 -15.40 -22.66 49.94
C ARG A 1017 -14.17 -23.37 49.40
N ILE A 1018 -13.14 -22.63 48.96
CA ILE A 1018 -11.88 -23.19 48.45
C ILE A 1018 -11.13 -23.94 49.56
N LEU A 1019 -11.13 -23.41 50.78
CA LEU A 1019 -10.48 -24.04 51.92
C LEU A 1019 -11.17 -25.38 52.28
N GLY A 1020 -12.49 -25.45 52.16
CA GLY A 1020 -13.31 -26.65 52.41
C GLY A 1020 -13.12 -27.81 51.41
N LEU A 1021 -12.43 -27.60 50.27
CA LEU A 1021 -12.20 -28.64 49.26
C LEU A 1021 -11.25 -29.74 49.77
N LYS A 1022 -11.75 -30.99 49.75
CA LYS A 1022 -10.96 -32.21 50.01
C LYS A 1022 -10.56 -32.83 48.67
N SER A 1023 -9.26 -33.01 48.43
CA SER A 1023 -8.75 -33.75 47.27
C SER A 1023 -9.06 -35.24 47.42
N GLN A 1024 -9.90 -35.81 46.54
CA GLN A 1024 -10.14 -37.24 46.49
C GLN A 1024 -9.07 -37.92 45.64
N GLY A 1025 -8.04 -38.51 46.27
CA GLY A 1025 -7.04 -39.35 45.59
C GLY A 1025 -5.59 -39.05 45.99
N ASN A 1026 -4.78 -40.11 46.13
CA ASN A 1026 -3.37 -40.10 46.53
C ASN A 1026 -2.47 -39.25 45.60
N GLU A 1027 -1.49 -38.54 46.19
CA GLU A 1027 -0.16 -38.11 45.67
C GLU A 1027 0.04 -37.72 44.19
N ALA A 1028 -1.00 -37.46 43.40
CA ALA A 1028 -0.88 -37.05 42.01
C ALA A 1028 -0.61 -35.52 41.91
N PRO A 1029 0.38 -35.06 41.11
CA PRO A 1029 0.79 -33.65 41.08
C PRO A 1029 -0.34 -32.66 40.80
N LEU A 1030 -1.34 -33.03 40.00
CA LEU A 1030 -2.45 -32.17 39.58
C LEU A 1030 -3.73 -32.31 40.44
N ALA A 1031 -3.74 -33.16 41.47
CA ALA A 1031 -4.96 -33.51 42.20
C ALA A 1031 -5.69 -32.31 42.84
N SER A 1032 -4.94 -31.35 43.40
CA SER A 1032 -5.51 -30.13 43.97
C SER A 1032 -6.11 -29.21 42.90
N LEU A 1033 -5.49 -29.15 41.72
CA LEU A 1033 -5.97 -28.37 40.57
C LEU A 1033 -7.22 -29.00 39.95
N ASP A 1034 -7.24 -30.33 39.82
CA ASP A 1034 -8.39 -31.07 39.32
C ASP A 1034 -9.59 -30.93 40.28
N ALA A 1035 -9.36 -31.02 41.59
CA ALA A 1035 -10.40 -30.76 42.60
C ALA A 1035 -10.94 -29.32 42.53
N LEU A 1036 -10.09 -28.34 42.23
CA LEU A 1036 -10.49 -26.96 42.00
C LEU A 1036 -11.37 -26.86 40.74
N TYR A 1037 -10.95 -27.43 39.61
CA TYR A 1037 -11.75 -27.42 38.38
C TYR A 1037 -13.09 -28.11 38.53
N SER A 1038 -13.13 -29.29 39.15
CA SER A 1038 -14.39 -29.97 39.48
C SER A 1038 -15.30 -29.10 40.34
N HIS A 1039 -14.75 -28.38 41.33
CA HIS A 1039 -15.54 -27.48 42.15
C HIS A 1039 -16.12 -26.30 41.36
N LEU A 1040 -15.30 -25.69 40.50
CA LEU A 1040 -15.73 -24.57 39.64
C LEU A 1040 -16.82 -25.00 38.65
N LEU A 1041 -16.78 -26.25 38.18
CA LEU A 1041 -17.83 -26.81 37.32
C LEU A 1041 -19.08 -27.23 38.11
N LEU A 1042 -18.95 -27.66 39.37
CA LEU A 1042 -20.09 -27.94 40.25
C LEU A 1042 -20.90 -26.68 40.60
N SER A 1043 -20.29 -25.50 40.57
CA SER A 1043 -21.03 -24.23 40.72
C SER A 1043 -21.90 -23.87 39.53
N VAL A 1044 -21.76 -24.56 38.40
CA VAL A 1044 -22.57 -24.35 37.20
C VAL A 1044 -23.88 -25.12 37.35
N HIS A 1045 -25.01 -24.41 37.39
CA HIS A 1045 -26.33 -25.00 37.66
C HIS A 1045 -26.86 -25.91 36.54
N ASP A 1046 -26.36 -25.75 35.31
CA ASP A 1046 -26.81 -26.49 34.13
C ASP A 1046 -25.63 -26.93 33.25
N TRP A 1047 -24.96 -28.01 33.66
CA TRP A 1047 -23.85 -28.58 32.89
C TRP A 1047 -24.28 -29.09 31.50
N GLU A 1048 -25.52 -29.55 31.34
CA GLU A 1048 -26.02 -30.07 30.05
C GLU A 1048 -26.07 -28.97 28.98
N SER A 1049 -26.38 -27.73 29.38
CA SER A 1049 -26.33 -26.56 28.48
C SER A 1049 -24.91 -26.03 28.25
N VAL A 1050 -23.98 -26.28 29.18
CA VAL A 1050 -22.59 -25.75 29.15
C VAL A 1050 -21.62 -26.68 28.44
N ALA A 1051 -21.82 -27.99 28.54
CA ALA A 1051 -20.97 -29.00 27.90
C ALA A 1051 -20.88 -28.83 26.36
N PRO A 1052 -21.97 -28.51 25.61
CA PRO A 1052 -21.88 -28.21 24.19
C PRO A 1052 -21.01 -27.00 23.86
N VAL A 1053 -21.00 -25.98 24.73
CA VAL A 1053 -20.15 -24.79 24.57
C VAL A 1053 -18.69 -25.17 24.75
N PHE A 1054 -18.34 -25.92 25.79
CA PHE A 1054 -16.96 -26.41 25.94
C PHE A 1054 -16.57 -27.38 24.84
N LYS A 1055 -17.48 -28.23 24.35
CA LYS A 1055 -17.21 -29.12 23.21
C LYS A 1055 -16.94 -28.32 21.94
N PHE A 1056 -17.74 -27.28 21.67
CA PHE A 1056 -17.49 -26.33 20.58
C PHE A 1056 -16.12 -25.65 20.75
N LEU A 1057 -15.83 -25.11 21.94
CA LEU A 1057 -14.57 -24.45 22.23
C LEU A 1057 -13.38 -25.40 22.18
N LEU A 1058 -13.52 -26.68 22.54
CA LEU A 1058 -12.47 -27.70 22.49
C LEU A 1058 -12.23 -28.23 21.07
N ARG A 1059 -13.28 -28.25 20.22
CA ARG A 1059 -13.19 -28.58 18.78
C ARG A 1059 -12.59 -27.42 17.99
N ASN A 1060 -13.07 -26.21 18.24
CA ASN A 1060 -12.60 -24.99 17.60
C ASN A 1060 -11.38 -24.38 18.30
N PHE A 1061 -10.92 -24.98 19.39
CA PHE A 1061 -9.60 -24.71 19.99
C PHE A 1061 -8.46 -24.89 18.96
N GLN A 1062 -8.75 -25.63 17.88
CA GLN A 1062 -7.84 -25.98 16.79
C GLN A 1062 -8.09 -25.17 15.50
N ALA A 1063 -9.05 -24.24 15.50
CA ALA A 1063 -9.40 -23.47 14.31
C ALA A 1063 -8.43 -22.30 14.07
N PRO A 1064 -8.06 -21.98 12.82
CA PRO A 1064 -7.16 -20.87 12.49
C PRO A 1064 -7.75 -19.49 12.76
N LYS A 1065 -9.07 -19.39 12.98
CA LYS A 1065 -9.75 -18.17 13.44
C LYS A 1065 -10.16 -18.34 14.90
N PRO A 1066 -9.82 -17.38 15.78
CA PRO A 1066 -10.28 -17.39 17.16
C PRO A 1066 -11.81 -17.41 17.24
N SER A 1067 -12.35 -18.24 18.15
CA SER A 1067 -13.79 -18.40 18.31
C SER A 1067 -14.38 -17.22 19.07
N THR A 1068 -15.28 -16.47 18.42
CA THR A 1068 -15.98 -15.35 19.04
C THR A 1068 -17.24 -15.81 19.78
N LEU A 1069 -17.78 -14.95 20.65
CA LEU A 1069 -19.06 -15.18 21.31
C LEU A 1069 -20.19 -15.32 20.28
N SER A 1070 -20.15 -14.53 19.20
CA SER A 1070 -21.10 -14.66 18.09
C SER A 1070 -20.97 -15.97 17.32
N ASP A 1071 -19.75 -16.42 17.04
CA ASP A 1071 -19.49 -17.67 16.29
C ASP A 1071 -20.04 -18.89 17.07
N ALA A 1072 -19.81 -18.90 18.38
CA ALA A 1072 -20.25 -19.98 19.26
C ALA A 1072 -21.78 -19.97 19.47
N ALA A 1073 -22.39 -18.80 19.66
CA ALA A 1073 -23.84 -18.66 19.81
C ALA A 1073 -24.56 -19.12 18.53
N THR A 1074 -24.08 -18.68 17.37
CA THR A 1074 -24.60 -19.07 16.06
C THR A 1074 -24.49 -20.58 15.85
N SER A 1075 -23.35 -21.18 16.20
CA SER A 1075 -23.10 -22.61 15.97
C SER A 1075 -23.94 -23.53 16.87
N LEU A 1076 -24.31 -23.04 18.05
CA LEU A 1076 -25.14 -23.77 19.02
C LEU A 1076 -26.62 -23.39 18.94
N ASN A 1077 -27.01 -22.51 18.01
CA ASN A 1077 -28.36 -21.94 17.89
C ASN A 1077 -28.88 -21.33 19.21
N LEU A 1078 -28.02 -20.60 19.91
CA LEU A 1078 -28.36 -19.86 21.13
C LEU A 1078 -28.41 -18.36 20.85
N GLU A 1079 -29.26 -17.63 21.58
CA GLU A 1079 -29.20 -16.16 21.57
C GLU A 1079 -27.93 -15.67 22.31
N LEU A 1080 -27.36 -14.53 21.91
CA LEU A 1080 -26.15 -13.99 22.57
C LEU A 1080 -26.35 -13.77 24.07
N GLU A 1081 -27.54 -13.32 24.47
CA GLU A 1081 -27.91 -13.08 25.87
C GLU A 1081 -27.96 -14.39 26.67
N GLU A 1082 -28.46 -15.45 26.06
CA GLU A 1082 -28.49 -16.80 26.63
C GLU A 1082 -27.07 -17.36 26.77
N MET A 1083 -26.24 -17.22 25.73
CA MET A 1083 -24.84 -17.66 25.77
C MET A 1083 -24.02 -16.92 26.84
N GLN A 1084 -24.27 -15.63 27.03
CA GLN A 1084 -23.62 -14.87 28.10
C GLN A 1084 -24.09 -15.29 29.48
N ALA A 1085 -25.38 -15.55 29.65
CA ALA A 1085 -25.90 -16.07 30.91
C ALA A 1085 -25.22 -17.41 31.26
N ILE A 1086 -25.12 -18.32 30.29
CA ILE A 1086 -24.46 -19.63 30.42
C ILE A 1086 -22.98 -19.50 30.83
N LEU A 1087 -22.25 -18.55 30.24
CA LEU A 1087 -20.82 -18.37 30.49
C LEU A 1087 -20.49 -17.44 31.68
N SER A 1088 -21.49 -16.75 32.24
CA SER A 1088 -21.29 -15.73 33.28
C SER A 1088 -20.74 -16.27 34.61
N ASP A 1089 -20.88 -17.56 34.87
CA ASP A 1089 -20.35 -18.20 36.09
C ASP A 1089 -18.93 -18.78 35.90
N LEU A 1090 -18.37 -18.70 34.67
CA LEU A 1090 -17.12 -19.35 34.29
C LEU A 1090 -15.91 -18.40 34.20
N HIS A 1091 -16.05 -17.17 34.67
CA HIS A 1091 -15.01 -16.12 34.63
C HIS A 1091 -13.69 -16.48 35.33
N SER A 1092 -13.64 -17.54 36.13
CA SER A 1092 -12.41 -18.00 36.80
C SER A 1092 -11.52 -18.87 35.92
N ILE A 1093 -12.08 -19.48 34.87
CA ILE A 1093 -11.39 -20.43 33.97
C ILE A 1093 -11.32 -19.93 32.53
N MET A 1094 -12.17 -18.98 32.16
CA MET A 1094 -12.20 -18.41 30.81
C MET A 1094 -12.50 -16.92 30.80
N TYR A 1095 -11.97 -16.24 29.79
CA TYR A 1095 -12.36 -14.91 29.41
C TYR A 1095 -13.66 -14.96 28.59
N VAL A 1096 -14.64 -14.17 28.99
CA VAL A 1096 -15.93 -14.03 28.32
C VAL A 1096 -16.09 -12.56 27.94
N PRO A 1097 -16.16 -12.23 26.64
CA PRO A 1097 -16.36 -10.87 26.17
C PRO A 1097 -17.65 -10.22 26.70
N PRO A 1098 -17.65 -8.89 26.91
CA PRO A 1098 -18.86 -8.16 27.27
C PRO A 1098 -19.87 -8.11 26.10
N ALA A 1099 -21.16 -7.92 26.42
CA ALA A 1099 -22.28 -8.00 25.45
C ALA A 1099 -22.20 -7.01 24.29
N ASN A 1100 -21.53 -5.90 24.51
CA ASN A 1100 -21.31 -4.86 23.52
C ASN A 1100 -20.14 -5.16 22.57
N GLN A 1101 -19.41 -6.27 22.78
CA GLN A 1101 -18.28 -6.71 21.96
C GLN A 1101 -18.36 -8.22 21.65
N PRO A 1102 -19.44 -8.70 21.00
CA PRO A 1102 -19.66 -10.13 20.76
C PRO A 1102 -18.68 -10.75 19.75
N ASP A 1103 -17.96 -9.91 19.00
CA ASP A 1103 -16.94 -10.31 18.03
C ASP A 1103 -15.53 -10.45 18.64
N GLU A 1104 -15.39 -10.22 19.95
CA GLU A 1104 -14.14 -10.51 20.67
C GLU A 1104 -14.02 -12.03 20.96
N GLU A 1105 -12.79 -12.51 21.11
CA GLU A 1105 -12.51 -13.93 21.29
C GLU A 1105 -12.88 -14.44 22.69
N ILE A 1106 -13.54 -15.60 22.73
CA ILE A 1106 -13.68 -16.39 23.95
C ILE A 1106 -12.41 -17.23 24.14
N ARG A 1107 -11.73 -17.09 25.29
CA ARG A 1107 -10.47 -17.80 25.56
C ARG A 1107 -10.50 -18.54 26.89
N LEU A 1108 -10.06 -19.81 26.89
CA LEU A 1108 -9.67 -20.49 28.13
C LEU A 1108 -8.39 -19.84 28.66
N TYR A 1109 -8.30 -19.60 29.97
CA TYR A 1109 -7.10 -18.99 30.52
C TYR A 1109 -5.87 -19.89 30.51
N HIS A 1110 -6.06 -21.21 30.47
CA HIS A 1110 -4.94 -22.15 30.50
C HIS A 1110 -5.29 -23.52 29.88
N ALA A 1111 -4.31 -24.11 29.19
CA ALA A 1111 -4.45 -25.40 28.51
C ALA A 1111 -4.72 -26.57 29.48
N SER A 1112 -4.30 -26.49 30.76
CA SER A 1112 -4.54 -27.56 31.74
C SER A 1112 -6.02 -27.82 32.01
N PHE A 1113 -6.89 -26.82 31.81
CA PHE A 1113 -8.33 -27.00 31.93
C PHE A 1113 -8.90 -27.79 30.75
N ALA A 1114 -8.44 -27.50 29.53
CA ALA A 1114 -8.77 -28.31 28.36
C ALA A 1114 -8.25 -29.75 28.50
N ASP A 1115 -7.04 -29.93 29.05
CA ASP A 1115 -6.47 -31.25 29.32
C ASP A 1115 -7.26 -32.02 30.38
N PHE A 1116 -7.80 -31.32 31.38
CA PHE A 1116 -8.70 -31.89 32.40
C PHE A 1116 -9.98 -32.42 31.75
N LEU A 1117 -10.68 -31.59 30.94
CA LEU A 1117 -11.95 -31.98 30.29
C LEU A 1117 -11.82 -33.15 29.30
N ARG A 1118 -10.63 -33.35 28.71
CA ARG A 1118 -10.33 -34.43 27.76
C ARG A 1118 -9.86 -35.73 28.41
N ASP A 1119 -9.67 -35.77 29.72
CA ASP A 1119 -9.22 -36.95 30.44
C ASP A 1119 -10.33 -37.44 31.38
N GLN A 1120 -10.96 -38.56 31.03
CA GLN A 1120 -12.07 -39.13 31.80
C GLN A 1120 -11.65 -39.47 33.24
N SER A 1121 -10.40 -39.87 33.45
CA SER A 1121 -9.90 -40.21 34.79
C SER A 1121 -9.76 -38.99 35.71
N ARG A 1122 -9.62 -37.79 35.12
CA ARG A 1122 -9.49 -36.51 35.84
C ARG A 1122 -10.82 -35.79 35.97
N ALA A 1123 -11.55 -35.61 34.86
CA ALA A 1123 -12.79 -34.83 34.84
C ALA A 1123 -14.02 -35.58 35.37
N GLY A 1124 -13.99 -36.91 35.43
CA GLY A 1124 -15.11 -37.72 35.92
C GLY A 1124 -16.41 -37.37 35.18
N PRO A 1125 -17.46 -36.86 35.87
CA PRO A 1125 -18.75 -36.52 35.24
C PRO A 1125 -18.68 -35.33 34.27
N PHE A 1126 -17.60 -34.54 34.32
CA PHE A 1126 -17.40 -33.38 33.44
C PHE A 1126 -16.57 -33.72 32.19
N TYR A 1127 -16.27 -34.99 31.97
CA TYR A 1127 -15.54 -35.45 30.79
C TYR A 1127 -16.30 -35.10 29.51
N ILE A 1128 -15.59 -34.54 28.53
CA ILE A 1128 -16.13 -34.24 27.20
C ILE A 1128 -15.57 -35.23 26.20
N ASP A 1129 -16.45 -36.10 25.71
CA ASP A 1129 -16.14 -36.98 24.58
C ASP A 1129 -16.07 -36.16 23.29
N MET A 1130 -14.96 -36.33 22.58
CA MET A 1130 -14.66 -35.62 21.33
C MET A 1130 -15.13 -36.40 20.08
N GLU A 1131 -15.43 -37.71 20.21
CA GLU A 1131 -15.81 -38.59 19.10
C GLU A 1131 -17.30 -38.51 18.73
N ASP A 1132 -18.19 -38.32 19.70
CA ASP A 1132 -19.62 -37.95 19.48
C ASP A 1132 -19.77 -36.50 19.05
#